data_AF-A0A2E1VU61-F1
#
_entry.id   AF-A0A2E1VU61-F1
#
_cell.length_a   1.000
_cell.length_b   1.000
_cell.length_c   1.000
_cell.angle_alpha   90.00
_cell.angle_beta   90.00
_cell.angle_gamma   90.00
#
_symmetry.space_group_name_H-M   'P 1'
#
loop_
_entity.id
_entity.type
_entity.pdbx_description
1 polymer ?
#
loop_
_entity_poly.entity_id
_entity_poly.type
_entity_poly.pdbx_seq_one_letter_code
_entity_poly.pdbx_strand_id
1 'polypeptide(L)'
;MTQIPHLLLAFLILTAAPLGAAQQEQKAAPEFDSQGVGWGPWWVLGPFDHEVGATSVVPDHKPEKEFRKMKAGKPWKGLEQDYRGKGKAEIVWTRFGPEKRHEPDIGMINLVATVPPVAGVDKWNENAVAYLYREVHALRPVEVDIMFGSDDGVRAWVNGELKLSRNAARGVSVRDERLKLRLEEGVNHLVFKINNGGGAWGFQMARYAHIKQERINTAIDKGVDWLLKRQLIDGSWGEEHGRYRNGMTALAVYTLLKSGVPARHPAILEALAFMAESPTTMTYSAGCHLMALEALRDEEYLPWMEEILGDLLSWQNRQGVWGYPTGHPDLSCTQFAALGLRAAAQAGLEIPDRVWVDLADGTLAYQLKRERVDTPNALEEAYGNKLSVAGFSYRDVHPMSARGSMTTAGIATLAICLEQLGDRCPGNLRSQMERQIEYGMNWMIVHWSVSSNPGLNHWHHYYLYGLERVGAMLDTEQVGPREWYWDGAEFLCNQQVSQGINLGAWPDPYGRTESATCFALLFLRRATQAAFTDPHGSAAKKVAKSDVKAAPVQVAAMAASPASFWVNRVDLDALGNRQIVGVDYFGRSPGGDWKLLASREAPAEPNPRERFAGRYTFIAAGTYEIHAVAYLDDDSEIKTGVASITVEEATEAGIRSYPQDAAKNLMPSGQPEVQVSSGGGPRNLIDNKMVTGWTCAGNDATPTIEFDLQRPVTADKLLFTHARTRPIQQNNNPRVTKVRVWIDREDPIDVAIDPDYRTKSVMRLPEATSIRKLKIQILEATGGEVGKAALGFSEIELQGPRKRRGRR
;
A
#
# COMPACT_ATOMS: atom_id res chain seq x y z
N MET A 1 4.96 -77.13 -12.38
CA MET A 1 6.38 -76.91 -12.01
C MET A 1 6.36 -76.10 -10.72
N THR A 2 6.15 -76.76 -9.57
CA THR A 2 7.16 -77.24 -8.57
C THR A 2 7.54 -76.12 -7.59
N GLN A 3 7.35 -76.14 -6.26
CA GLN A 3 6.89 -77.07 -5.19
C GLN A 3 6.56 -76.15 -3.96
N ILE A 4 5.40 -76.21 -3.24
CA ILE A 4 5.00 -77.06 -2.07
C ILE A 4 5.79 -76.72 -0.75
N PRO A 5 5.26 -76.73 0.52
CA PRO A 5 3.88 -76.75 1.09
C PRO A 5 3.56 -75.95 2.41
N HIS A 6 2.24 -75.81 2.67
CA HIS A 6 1.38 -76.05 3.87
C HIS A 6 1.52 -75.46 5.30
N LEU A 7 0.31 -75.29 5.87
CA LEU A 7 -0.20 -75.36 7.27
C LEU A 7 -0.11 -74.07 8.12
N LEU A 8 -1.03 -73.71 9.03
CA LEU A 8 -2.46 -73.96 9.32
C LEU A 8 -2.70 -73.27 10.69
N LEU A 9 -3.86 -72.64 10.87
CA LEU A 9 -4.57 -72.43 12.15
C LEU A 9 -3.97 -71.52 13.25
N ALA A 10 -4.82 -70.58 13.66
CA ALA A 10 -4.72 -69.74 14.85
C ALA A 10 -4.80 -70.56 16.16
N PHE A 11 -4.05 -70.13 17.18
CA PHE A 11 -4.47 -70.23 18.58
C PHE A 11 -3.78 -69.14 19.43
N LEU A 12 -4.61 -68.37 20.12
CA LEU A 12 -4.25 -67.41 21.16
C LEU A 12 -4.16 -68.17 22.50
N ILE A 13 -3.03 -68.13 23.20
CA ILE A 13 -2.98 -68.29 24.67
C ILE A 13 -1.89 -67.36 25.24
N LEU A 14 -2.31 -66.47 26.14
CA LEU A 14 -1.48 -65.69 27.05
C LEU A 14 -0.81 -66.59 28.10
N THR A 15 0.46 -66.32 28.43
CA THR A 15 0.99 -66.45 29.80
C THR A 15 1.99 -65.34 30.10
N ALA A 16 1.90 -64.80 31.31
CA ALA A 16 2.49 -63.55 31.76
C ALA A 16 3.87 -63.69 32.45
N ALA A 17 4.55 -62.53 32.51
CA ALA A 17 5.50 -62.03 33.53
C ALA A 17 7.00 -62.48 33.46
N PRO A 18 7.96 -61.72 34.05
CA PRO A 18 7.95 -60.29 34.45
C PRO A 18 9.23 -59.49 34.06
N LEU A 19 9.10 -58.16 34.19
CA LEU A 19 10.09 -57.12 34.54
C LEU A 19 11.59 -57.42 34.44
N GLY A 20 12.28 -56.57 33.68
CA GLY A 20 13.66 -56.16 33.99
C GLY A 20 14.57 -56.03 32.78
N ALA A 21 14.57 -54.86 32.13
CA ALA A 21 15.78 -54.26 31.55
C ALA A 21 15.46 -52.83 31.10
N ALA A 22 16.11 -51.87 31.75
CA ALA A 22 16.21 -50.50 31.25
C ALA A 22 16.85 -50.53 29.86
N GLN A 23 16.08 -50.20 28.81
CA GLN A 23 16.67 -49.82 27.54
C GLN A 23 17.07 -48.35 27.66
N GLN A 24 18.37 -48.10 27.77
CA GLN A 24 18.96 -46.82 27.43
C GLN A 24 18.58 -46.52 25.98
N GLU A 25 17.65 -45.57 25.79
CA GLU A 25 17.45 -44.93 24.49
C GLU A 25 18.78 -44.31 24.06
N GLN A 26 19.35 -44.88 23.00
CA GLN A 26 20.45 -44.27 22.26
C GLN A 26 19.93 -42.93 21.71
N LYS A 27 20.24 -41.81 22.39
CA LYS A 27 19.98 -40.45 21.87
C LYS A 27 20.68 -40.31 20.53
N ALA A 28 19.93 -40.39 19.43
CA ALA A 28 20.45 -40.03 18.11
C ALA A 28 20.99 -38.59 18.18
N ALA A 29 22.21 -38.38 17.69
CA ALA A 29 22.78 -37.04 17.60
C ALA A 29 21.85 -36.15 16.74
N PRO A 30 21.63 -34.88 17.12
CA PRO A 30 20.80 -33.99 16.33
C PRO A 30 21.43 -33.79 14.95
N GLU A 31 20.66 -33.96 13.89
CA GLU A 31 21.06 -33.54 12.54
C GLU A 31 21.05 -32.00 12.48
N PHE A 32 22.13 -31.43 11.93
CA PHE A 32 22.39 -29.98 11.91
C PHE A 32 22.05 -29.37 10.55
N ASP A 33 21.51 -28.16 10.55
CA ASP A 33 21.29 -27.38 9.34
C ASP A 33 22.59 -26.76 8.77
N SER A 34 22.48 -26.02 7.67
CA SER A 34 23.63 -25.43 6.97
C SER A 34 24.44 -24.41 7.80
N GLN A 35 23.91 -23.93 8.93
CA GLN A 35 24.63 -23.07 9.87
C GLN A 35 25.27 -23.86 11.03
N GLY A 36 25.11 -25.19 11.04
CA GLY A 36 25.57 -26.07 12.11
C GLY A 36 24.64 -26.05 13.33
N VAL A 37 23.34 -25.80 13.13
CA VAL A 37 22.34 -25.73 14.20
C VAL A 37 21.33 -26.88 14.09
N GLY A 38 21.17 -27.63 15.17
CA GLY A 38 20.20 -28.72 15.31
C GLY A 38 19.07 -28.31 16.22
N TRP A 39 17.83 -28.53 15.79
CA TRP A 39 16.64 -28.11 16.53
C TRP A 39 15.99 -29.31 17.23
N GLY A 40 16.04 -29.34 18.57
CA GLY A 40 15.45 -30.40 19.38
C GLY A 40 13.92 -30.41 19.37
N PRO A 41 13.26 -31.46 19.89
CA PRO A 41 11.80 -31.55 19.90
C PRO A 41 11.17 -30.46 20.77
N TRP A 42 9.91 -30.13 20.46
CA TRP A 42 9.12 -29.24 21.28
C TRP A 42 8.50 -29.94 22.48
N TRP A 43 8.43 -29.20 23.58
CA TRP A 43 7.76 -29.57 24.82
C TRP A 43 6.79 -28.47 25.20
N VAL A 44 5.64 -28.86 25.76
CA VAL A 44 4.62 -27.96 26.29
C VAL A 44 4.41 -28.21 27.77
N LEU A 45 4.19 -27.16 28.55
CA LEU A 45 3.76 -27.24 29.95
C LEU A 45 2.65 -26.22 30.19
N GLY A 46 1.50 -26.69 30.67
CA GLY A 46 0.35 -25.86 30.98
C GLY A 46 -0.93 -26.69 31.07
N PRO A 47 -2.09 -26.03 31.24
CA PRO A 47 -2.23 -24.59 31.46
C PRO A 47 -1.94 -24.20 32.91
N PHE A 48 -1.49 -22.97 33.16
CA PHE A 48 -1.43 -22.33 34.48
C PHE A 48 -2.57 -21.31 34.64
N ASP A 49 -3.05 -21.09 35.86
CA ASP A 49 -4.00 -20.00 36.19
C ASP A 49 -3.38 -18.63 35.91
N HIS A 50 -4.05 -17.78 35.13
CA HIS A 50 -3.55 -16.45 34.77
C HIS A 50 -4.68 -15.42 34.68
N GLU A 51 -5.17 -14.97 35.84
CA GLU A 51 -6.40 -14.16 36.00
C GLU A 51 -6.43 -12.87 35.17
N VAL A 52 -5.27 -12.28 34.87
CA VAL A 52 -5.17 -11.04 34.10
C VAL A 52 -5.32 -11.24 32.58
N GLY A 53 -5.42 -12.49 32.12
CA GLY A 53 -5.70 -12.83 30.71
C GLY A 53 -4.70 -12.22 29.74
N ALA A 54 -5.20 -11.67 28.64
CA ALA A 54 -4.41 -11.03 27.58
C ALA A 54 -3.67 -9.75 28.02
N THR A 55 -4.05 -9.15 29.15
CA THR A 55 -3.59 -7.79 29.51
C THR A 55 -2.13 -7.73 29.97
N SER A 56 -1.56 -8.85 30.42
CA SER A 56 -0.19 -8.91 30.95
C SER A 56 0.39 -10.31 30.88
N VAL A 57 1.71 -10.44 30.67
CA VAL A 57 2.45 -11.71 30.77
C VAL A 57 2.95 -12.01 32.20
N VAL A 58 2.61 -11.17 33.17
CA VAL A 58 2.89 -11.28 34.62
C VAL A 58 1.58 -11.63 35.33
N PRO A 59 1.56 -12.45 36.40
CA PRO A 59 2.66 -12.90 37.27
C PRO A 59 3.53 -14.03 36.71
N ASP A 60 4.71 -14.21 37.31
CA ASP A 60 5.60 -15.33 37.04
C ASP A 60 5.04 -16.62 37.65
N HIS A 61 5.12 -17.76 36.94
CA HIS A 61 4.81 -19.08 37.52
C HIS A 61 6.06 -19.85 37.92
N LYS A 62 5.87 -20.95 38.67
CA LYS A 62 6.96 -21.80 39.20
C LYS A 62 8.04 -22.15 38.18
N PRO A 63 7.76 -22.50 36.90
CA PRO A 63 8.79 -22.81 35.91
C PRO A 63 9.83 -21.69 35.71
N GLU A 64 9.44 -20.41 35.82
CA GLU A 64 10.33 -19.27 35.57
C GLU A 64 11.49 -19.19 36.57
N LYS A 65 11.31 -19.70 37.80
CA LYS A 65 12.40 -19.83 38.77
C LYS A 65 13.42 -20.89 38.37
N GLU A 66 12.98 -21.93 37.68
CA GLU A 66 13.82 -23.03 37.21
C GLU A 66 14.62 -22.65 35.96
N PHE A 67 14.08 -21.77 35.11
CA PHE A 67 14.78 -21.31 33.91
C PHE A 67 16.09 -20.60 34.24
N ARG A 68 16.19 -19.90 35.38
CA ARG A 68 17.43 -19.26 35.85
C ARG A 68 18.62 -20.22 36.03
N LYS A 69 18.34 -21.53 36.14
CA LYS A 69 19.35 -22.60 36.26
C LYS A 69 19.81 -23.14 34.92
N MET A 70 19.14 -22.80 33.81
CA MET A 70 19.56 -23.17 32.46
C MET A 70 20.90 -22.53 32.14
N LYS A 71 21.81 -23.30 31.56
CA LYS A 71 23.13 -22.86 31.10
C LYS A 71 23.46 -23.61 29.82
N ALA A 72 24.11 -22.95 28.87
CA ALA A 72 24.60 -23.61 27.69
C ALA A 72 25.57 -24.76 28.03
N GLY A 73 25.66 -25.73 27.11
CA GLY A 73 26.52 -26.91 27.21
C GLY A 73 26.05 -27.99 28.19
N LYS A 74 24.98 -27.77 28.96
CA LYS A 74 24.47 -28.73 29.95
C LYS A 74 22.99 -29.04 29.72
N PRO A 75 22.56 -30.31 29.64
CA PRO A 75 21.14 -30.65 29.59
C PRO A 75 20.36 -30.10 30.80
N TRP A 76 19.13 -29.65 30.58
CA TRP A 76 18.26 -29.14 31.64
C TRP A 76 17.41 -30.26 32.26
N LYS A 77 17.56 -30.49 33.57
CA LYS A 77 16.84 -31.54 34.31
C LYS A 77 15.40 -31.16 34.72
N GLY A 78 14.92 -29.97 34.38
CA GLY A 78 13.59 -29.50 34.81
C GLY A 78 12.41 -30.15 34.07
N LEU A 79 12.66 -30.91 33.00
CA LEU A 79 11.63 -31.69 32.31
C LEU A 79 10.98 -32.75 33.19
N GLU A 80 11.69 -33.26 34.19
CA GLU A 80 11.25 -34.33 35.11
C GLU A 80 10.50 -33.80 36.34
N GLN A 81 10.30 -32.47 36.46
CA GLN A 81 9.64 -31.89 37.63
C GLN A 81 8.12 -31.88 37.51
N ASP A 82 7.46 -32.13 38.63
CA ASP A 82 6.01 -31.96 38.75
C ASP A 82 5.62 -30.49 39.01
N TYR A 83 4.59 -30.06 38.29
CA TYR A 83 3.99 -28.73 38.43
C TYR A 83 2.52 -28.82 38.84
N ARG A 84 2.02 -27.70 39.36
CA ARG A 84 0.60 -27.50 39.65
C ARG A 84 0.11 -26.39 38.73
N GLY A 85 -0.74 -26.78 37.80
CA GLY A 85 -1.35 -25.91 36.80
C GLY A 85 -2.67 -25.32 37.27
N LYS A 86 -3.47 -24.94 36.28
CA LYS A 86 -4.80 -24.35 36.45
C LYS A 86 -5.70 -25.23 37.30
N GLY A 87 -6.40 -24.61 38.26
CA GLY A 87 -7.26 -25.36 39.18
C GLY A 87 -6.50 -26.35 40.07
N LYS A 88 -5.19 -26.16 40.25
CA LYS A 88 -4.26 -27.04 40.99
C LYS A 88 -4.07 -28.43 40.37
N ALA A 89 -4.41 -28.62 39.10
CA ALA A 89 -4.17 -29.89 38.40
C ALA A 89 -2.67 -30.23 38.33
N GLU A 90 -2.32 -31.51 38.42
CA GLU A 90 -0.96 -31.96 38.18
C GLU A 90 -0.66 -31.88 36.68
N ILE A 91 0.42 -31.18 36.31
CA ILE A 91 0.85 -31.04 34.93
C ILE A 91 2.35 -31.30 34.83
N VAL A 92 2.76 -31.88 33.70
CA VAL A 92 4.14 -32.24 33.38
C VAL A 92 4.50 -31.74 31.98
N TRP A 93 5.79 -31.63 31.70
CA TRP A 93 6.25 -31.33 30.35
C TRP A 93 5.86 -32.46 29.41
N THR A 94 5.10 -32.14 28.37
CA THR A 94 4.65 -33.11 27.37
C THR A 94 5.32 -32.82 26.05
N ARG A 95 5.96 -33.83 25.47
CA ARG A 95 6.59 -33.72 24.14
C ARG A 95 5.52 -33.73 23.06
N PHE A 96 5.67 -32.88 22.03
CA PHE A 96 4.73 -32.85 20.89
C PHE A 96 5.44 -32.50 19.58
N GLY A 97 4.71 -32.65 18.47
CA GLY A 97 5.21 -32.43 17.12
C GLY A 97 5.91 -33.66 16.52
N PRO A 98 6.34 -33.58 15.25
CA PRO A 98 6.95 -34.70 14.55
C PRO A 98 8.27 -35.13 15.20
N GLU A 99 8.54 -36.44 15.24
CA GLU A 99 9.77 -37.00 15.82
C GLU A 99 11.05 -36.56 15.11
N LYS A 100 10.96 -36.24 13.81
CA LYS A 100 12.07 -35.82 12.95
C LYS A 100 11.71 -34.56 12.17
N ARG A 101 12.27 -33.40 12.54
CA ARG A 101 12.40 -32.21 11.67
C ARG A 101 13.60 -31.36 12.08
N HIS A 102 14.29 -30.86 11.05
CA HIS A 102 15.55 -30.12 11.10
C HIS A 102 15.35 -28.60 10.96
N GLU A 103 14.12 -28.13 11.13
CA GLU A 103 13.74 -26.73 10.95
C GLU A 103 13.29 -26.11 12.27
N PRO A 104 13.53 -24.80 12.47
CA PRO A 104 13.00 -24.09 13.63
C PRO A 104 11.47 -24.07 13.68
N ASP A 105 10.80 -24.14 12.54
CA ASP A 105 9.34 -24.06 12.42
C ASP A 105 8.67 -25.44 12.30
N ILE A 106 7.51 -25.58 12.93
CA ILE A 106 6.57 -26.70 12.69
C ILE A 106 5.22 -26.22 12.14
N GLY A 107 5.16 -24.97 11.71
CA GLY A 107 3.94 -24.22 11.45
C GLY A 107 3.36 -23.64 12.74
N MET A 108 2.15 -23.08 12.62
CA MET A 108 1.41 -22.57 13.76
C MET A 108 1.12 -23.69 14.77
N ILE A 109 1.63 -23.54 15.98
CA ILE A 109 1.34 -24.38 17.14
C ILE A 109 0.00 -23.92 17.72
N ASN A 110 -1.03 -24.71 17.50
CA ASN A 110 -2.34 -24.49 18.11
C ASN A 110 -2.29 -25.00 19.57
N LEU A 111 -2.18 -24.07 20.53
CA LEU A 111 -2.06 -24.39 21.95
C LEU A 111 -3.37 -24.93 22.52
N VAL A 112 -4.53 -24.61 21.94
CA VAL A 112 -5.81 -25.24 22.31
C VAL A 112 -5.79 -26.75 22.03
N ALA A 113 -5.10 -27.17 20.97
CA ALA A 113 -4.97 -28.59 20.62
C ALA A 113 -3.77 -29.28 21.29
N THR A 114 -2.74 -28.52 21.66
CA THR A 114 -1.43 -29.05 22.12
C THR A 114 -1.34 -29.14 23.64
N VAL A 115 -1.90 -28.17 24.36
CA VAL A 115 -1.88 -28.16 25.83
C VAL A 115 -2.93 -29.17 26.33
N PRO A 116 -2.57 -30.10 27.23
CA PRO A 116 -3.54 -31.03 27.79
C PRO A 116 -4.69 -30.30 28.52
N PRO A 117 -5.97 -30.59 28.21
CA PRO A 117 -7.10 -29.98 28.89
C PRO A 117 -7.18 -30.42 30.35
N VAL A 118 -7.66 -29.53 31.23
CA VAL A 118 -7.83 -29.84 32.66
C VAL A 118 -9.20 -30.45 32.89
N ALA A 119 -9.23 -31.71 33.33
CA ALA A 119 -10.47 -32.42 33.61
C ALA A 119 -11.31 -31.68 34.68
N GLY A 120 -12.60 -31.47 34.40
CA GLY A 120 -13.53 -30.82 35.32
C GLY A 120 -13.42 -29.29 35.40
N VAL A 121 -12.61 -28.65 34.54
CA VAL A 121 -12.51 -27.18 34.45
C VAL A 121 -13.06 -26.70 33.11
N ASP A 122 -14.21 -26.05 33.15
CA ASP A 122 -14.77 -25.35 31.98
C ASP A 122 -13.82 -24.20 31.56
N LYS A 123 -13.70 -23.96 30.25
CA LYS A 123 -12.85 -22.88 29.69
C LYS A 123 -11.41 -22.95 30.21
N TRP A 124 -10.84 -24.15 30.26
CA TRP A 124 -9.47 -24.39 30.73
C TRP A 124 -8.42 -23.53 29.99
N ASN A 125 -8.68 -23.14 28.75
CA ASN A 125 -7.79 -22.34 27.89
C ASN A 125 -7.98 -20.81 28.05
N GLU A 126 -9.00 -20.31 28.73
CA GLU A 126 -9.20 -18.87 28.98
C GLU A 126 -8.40 -18.42 30.21
N ASN A 127 -7.89 -17.18 30.24
CA ASN A 127 -7.11 -16.65 31.36
C ASN A 127 -6.04 -17.66 31.84
N ALA A 128 -5.26 -18.14 30.88
CA ALA A 128 -4.33 -19.25 31.06
C ALA A 128 -2.96 -18.92 30.48
N VAL A 129 -1.94 -19.64 30.96
CA VAL A 129 -0.57 -19.58 30.42
C VAL A 129 -0.07 -20.98 30.06
N ALA A 130 0.66 -21.07 28.96
CA ALA A 130 1.44 -22.25 28.58
C ALA A 130 2.89 -21.85 28.32
N TYR A 131 3.79 -22.79 28.59
CA TYR A 131 5.21 -22.68 28.27
C TYR A 131 5.55 -23.64 27.14
N LEU A 132 6.34 -23.16 26.19
CA LEU A 132 6.95 -23.96 25.15
C LEU A 132 8.46 -24.02 25.40
N TYR A 133 9.05 -25.20 25.27
CA TYR A 133 10.48 -25.42 25.46
C TYR A 133 11.06 -26.28 24.34
N ARG A 134 12.30 -25.99 23.95
CA ARG A 134 13.13 -26.92 23.18
C ARG A 134 14.62 -26.70 23.43
N GLU A 135 15.38 -27.76 23.21
CA GLU A 135 16.84 -27.66 23.08
C GLU A 135 17.22 -27.18 21.67
N VAL A 136 18.29 -26.39 21.59
CA VAL A 136 18.92 -25.98 20.33
C VAL A 136 20.40 -26.33 20.41
N HIS A 137 20.88 -27.18 19.52
CA HIS A 137 22.25 -27.69 19.51
C HIS A 137 23.07 -26.91 18.48
N ALA A 138 24.22 -26.38 18.85
CA ALA A 138 25.10 -25.67 17.92
C ALA A 138 26.48 -26.33 17.87
N LEU A 139 27.00 -26.59 16.67
CA LEU A 139 28.33 -27.17 16.48
C LEU A 139 29.48 -26.21 16.85
N ARG A 140 29.17 -24.92 16.96
CA ARG A 140 30.09 -23.84 17.28
C ARG A 140 29.27 -22.64 17.76
N PRO A 141 29.89 -21.64 18.40
CA PRO A 141 29.22 -20.37 18.65
C PRO A 141 28.68 -19.77 17.35
N VAL A 142 27.38 -19.42 17.33
CA VAL A 142 26.69 -18.93 16.14
C VAL A 142 25.51 -18.03 16.52
N GLU A 143 25.30 -16.97 15.75
CA GLU A 143 24.09 -16.15 15.86
C GLU A 143 23.03 -16.63 14.87
N VAL A 144 21.79 -16.83 15.35
CA VAL A 144 20.65 -17.22 14.53
C VAL A 144 19.51 -16.23 14.76
N ASP A 145 19.07 -15.56 13.70
CA ASP A 145 17.89 -14.70 13.77
C ASP A 145 16.61 -15.53 13.60
N ILE A 146 15.71 -15.42 14.58
CA ILE A 146 14.37 -15.99 14.53
C ILE A 146 13.32 -14.89 14.52
N MET A 147 12.21 -15.18 13.86
CA MET A 147 10.96 -14.46 14.00
C MET A 147 9.93 -15.36 14.67
N PHE A 148 9.13 -14.81 15.57
CA PHE A 148 8.05 -15.56 16.20
C PHE A 148 6.85 -14.68 16.56
N GLY A 149 5.74 -15.34 16.81
CA GLY A 149 4.46 -14.73 17.12
C GLY A 149 3.67 -15.53 18.13
N SER A 150 2.76 -14.85 18.79
CA SER A 150 1.85 -15.39 19.80
C SER A 150 0.47 -14.76 19.64
N ASP A 151 -0.57 -15.46 20.10
CA ASP A 151 -1.93 -14.94 20.11
C ASP A 151 -2.01 -13.71 21.02
N ASP A 152 -1.81 -13.86 22.33
CA ASP A 152 -1.66 -12.70 23.22
C ASP A 152 -0.17 -12.37 23.46
N GLY A 153 0.19 -12.04 24.70
CA GLY A 153 1.55 -11.69 25.09
C GLY A 153 2.51 -12.87 25.07
N VAL A 154 3.79 -12.54 25.04
CA VAL A 154 4.88 -13.52 25.02
C VAL A 154 6.08 -13.08 25.84
N ARG A 155 6.72 -14.04 26.51
CA ARG A 155 8.10 -13.90 26.99
C ARG A 155 8.99 -14.95 26.36
N ALA A 156 10.25 -14.60 26.11
CA ALA A 156 11.25 -15.52 25.57
C ALA A 156 12.52 -15.52 26.43
N TRP A 157 13.05 -16.70 26.73
CA TRP A 157 14.32 -16.90 27.41
C TRP A 157 15.29 -17.70 26.55
N VAL A 158 16.57 -17.32 26.61
CA VAL A 158 17.68 -18.06 26.02
C VAL A 158 18.68 -18.35 27.13
N ASN A 159 18.99 -19.64 27.35
CA ASN A 159 19.92 -20.09 28.39
C ASN A 159 19.62 -19.50 29.78
N GLY A 160 18.33 -19.39 30.11
CA GLY A 160 17.83 -18.89 31.40
C GLY A 160 17.77 -17.37 31.55
N GLU A 161 18.27 -16.62 30.57
CA GLU A 161 18.20 -15.17 30.54
C GLU A 161 16.95 -14.70 29.79
N LEU A 162 16.19 -13.79 30.39
CA LEU A 162 14.99 -13.21 29.76
C LEU A 162 15.42 -12.25 28.65
N LYS A 163 15.09 -12.58 27.39
CA LYS A 163 15.46 -11.78 26.23
C LYS A 163 14.33 -10.90 25.71
N LEU A 164 13.08 -11.31 25.89
CA LEU A 164 11.91 -10.56 25.41
C LEU A 164 10.74 -10.71 26.38
N SER A 165 10.01 -9.61 26.60
CA SER A 165 8.76 -9.61 27.36
C SER A 165 7.78 -8.61 26.75
N ARG A 166 6.70 -9.12 26.15
CA ARG A 166 5.72 -8.33 25.41
C ARG A 166 4.30 -8.60 25.93
N ASN A 167 3.63 -7.55 26.38
CA ASN A 167 2.19 -7.55 26.65
C ASN A 167 1.46 -7.17 25.37
N ALA A 168 0.56 -8.03 24.89
CA ALA A 168 -0.26 -7.75 23.73
C ALA A 168 -1.57 -8.55 23.83
N ALA A 169 -2.67 -7.97 23.34
CA ALA A 169 -3.91 -8.68 23.06
C ALA A 169 -4.09 -8.68 21.53
N ARG A 170 -3.81 -9.80 20.86
CA ARG A 170 -3.74 -9.87 19.39
C ARG A 170 -4.04 -11.29 18.90
N GLY A 171 -3.79 -11.54 17.62
CA GLY A 171 -3.77 -12.89 17.04
C GLY A 171 -2.35 -13.29 16.65
N VAL A 172 -2.10 -14.58 16.45
CA VAL A 172 -0.75 -15.07 16.06
C VAL A 172 -0.29 -14.47 14.72
N SER A 173 0.87 -13.80 14.74
CA SER A 173 1.65 -13.46 13.55
C SER A 173 3.13 -13.78 13.80
N VAL A 174 3.71 -14.74 13.06
CA VAL A 174 5.12 -15.19 13.23
C VAL A 174 6.17 -14.07 13.15
N ARG A 175 5.77 -12.85 12.82
CA ARG A 175 6.66 -11.69 12.58
C ARG A 175 6.49 -10.55 13.56
N ASP A 176 5.60 -10.75 14.51
CA ASP A 176 5.40 -9.87 15.64
C ASP A 176 6.73 -9.57 16.35
N GLU A 177 7.47 -10.62 16.70
CA GLU A 177 8.71 -10.54 17.42
C GLU A 177 9.88 -11.02 16.55
N ARG A 178 11.05 -10.41 16.77
CA ARG A 178 12.33 -10.86 16.25
C ARG A 178 13.28 -11.03 17.43
N LEU A 179 14.00 -12.14 17.47
CA LEU A 179 15.03 -12.37 18.46
C LEU A 179 16.27 -12.95 17.79
N LYS A 180 17.42 -12.34 18.09
CA LYS A 180 18.72 -12.87 17.72
C LYS A 180 19.18 -13.84 18.80
N LEU A 181 19.27 -15.13 18.46
CA LEU A 181 19.76 -16.17 19.33
C LEU A 181 21.29 -16.21 19.24
N ARG A 182 21.97 -15.77 20.30
CA ARG A 182 23.42 -16.00 20.47
C ARG A 182 23.62 -17.38 21.09
N LEU A 183 23.86 -18.39 20.25
CA LEU A 183 24.02 -19.77 20.66
C LEU A 183 25.50 -20.03 20.98
N GLU A 184 25.75 -20.69 22.11
CA GLU A 184 27.07 -21.22 22.46
C GLU A 184 27.25 -22.63 21.88
N GLU A 185 28.48 -23.12 21.80
CA GLU A 185 28.74 -24.50 21.38
C GLU A 185 28.04 -25.52 22.31
N GLY A 186 27.45 -26.55 21.72
CA GLY A 186 26.69 -27.58 22.43
C GLY A 186 25.21 -27.24 22.61
N VAL A 187 24.63 -27.69 23.73
CA VAL A 187 23.19 -27.57 24.00
C VAL A 187 22.86 -26.16 24.50
N ASN A 188 21.86 -25.52 23.90
CA ASN A 188 21.26 -24.27 24.34
C ASN A 188 19.77 -24.50 24.64
N HIS A 189 19.18 -23.60 25.42
CA HIS A 189 17.80 -23.72 25.90
C HIS A 189 16.96 -22.53 25.48
N LEU A 190 15.88 -22.81 24.77
CA LEU A 190 14.92 -21.80 24.32
C LEU A 190 13.56 -22.07 24.97
N VAL A 191 13.02 -21.04 25.63
CA VAL A 191 11.71 -21.11 26.31
C VAL A 191 10.84 -19.95 25.89
N PHE A 192 9.55 -20.22 25.66
CA PHE A 192 8.52 -19.20 25.48
C PHE A 192 7.42 -19.36 26.54
N LYS A 193 6.90 -18.24 27.04
CA LYS A 193 5.66 -18.18 27.83
C LYS A 193 4.61 -17.46 26.99
N ILE A 194 3.43 -18.04 26.84
CA ILE A 194 2.33 -17.47 26.06
C ILE A 194 1.10 -17.43 26.97
N ASN A 195 0.55 -16.24 27.22
CA ASN A 195 -0.74 -16.09 27.91
C ASN A 195 -1.91 -16.18 26.90
N ASN A 196 -3.11 -16.37 27.43
CA ASN A 196 -4.35 -16.32 26.68
C ASN A 196 -5.44 -15.63 27.50
N GLY A 197 -6.15 -14.66 26.91
CA GLY A 197 -7.37 -14.08 27.42
C GLY A 197 -8.60 -14.94 27.08
N GLY A 198 -8.59 -15.64 25.95
CA GLY A 198 -9.64 -16.56 25.53
C GLY A 198 -9.83 -16.67 24.02
N GLY A 199 -10.57 -17.69 23.57
CA GLY A 199 -10.79 -17.95 22.15
C GLY A 199 -9.68 -18.80 21.54
N ALA A 200 -9.05 -18.28 20.47
CA ALA A 200 -7.88 -18.91 19.86
C ALA A 200 -6.71 -18.92 20.87
N TRP A 201 -5.70 -19.75 20.63
CA TRP A 201 -4.47 -19.73 21.39
C TRP A 201 -3.37 -20.39 20.58
N GLY A 202 -2.31 -19.66 20.28
CA GLY A 202 -1.25 -20.20 19.44
C GLY A 202 0.08 -19.49 19.52
N PHE A 203 1.06 -20.12 18.88
CA PHE A 203 2.43 -19.65 18.75
C PHE A 203 2.99 -20.11 17.41
N GLN A 204 3.88 -19.33 16.80
CA GLN A 204 4.66 -19.79 15.65
C GLN A 204 6.07 -19.21 15.73
N MET A 205 7.08 -19.95 15.28
CA MET A 205 8.46 -19.49 15.20
C MET A 205 9.09 -19.98 13.90
N ALA A 206 9.83 -19.11 13.21
CA ALA A 206 10.56 -19.44 11.99
C ALA A 206 11.93 -18.75 11.98
N ARG A 207 12.81 -19.16 11.05
CA ARG A 207 14.01 -18.35 10.74
C ARG A 207 13.57 -16.99 10.24
N TYR A 208 14.28 -15.94 10.62
CA TYR A 208 14.03 -14.63 10.05
C TYR A 208 14.28 -14.65 8.54
N ALA A 209 13.34 -14.08 7.79
CA ALA A 209 13.46 -13.86 6.37
C ALA A 209 12.64 -12.64 5.99
N HIS A 210 13.16 -11.81 5.09
CA HIS A 210 12.39 -10.70 4.53
C HIS A 210 11.16 -11.22 3.78
N ILE A 211 10.10 -10.39 3.72
CA ILE A 211 9.01 -10.65 2.79
C ILE A 211 9.57 -10.69 1.37
N LYS A 212 9.11 -11.66 0.56
CA LYS A 212 9.56 -11.81 -0.83
C LYS A 212 9.28 -10.54 -1.64
N GLN A 213 10.28 -10.05 -2.37
CA GLN A 213 10.16 -8.83 -3.18
C GLN A 213 9.01 -8.94 -4.21
N GLU A 214 8.77 -10.13 -4.76
CA GLU A 214 7.68 -10.36 -5.72
C GLU A 214 6.31 -10.09 -5.11
N ARG A 215 6.14 -10.36 -3.81
CA ARG A 215 4.90 -10.09 -3.08
C ARG A 215 4.69 -8.58 -2.91
N ILE A 216 5.75 -7.84 -2.62
CA ILE A 216 5.72 -6.37 -2.55
C ILE A 216 5.35 -5.78 -3.91
N ASN A 217 6.02 -6.23 -4.97
CA ASN A 217 5.75 -5.75 -6.34
C ASN A 217 4.30 -6.03 -6.74
N THR A 218 3.80 -7.24 -6.48
CA THR A 218 2.39 -7.60 -6.73
C THR A 218 1.43 -6.70 -5.96
N ALA A 219 1.75 -6.32 -4.72
CA ALA A 219 0.92 -5.42 -3.93
C ALA A 219 0.92 -4.00 -4.52
N ILE A 220 2.09 -3.48 -4.91
CA ILE A 220 2.23 -2.18 -5.59
C ILE A 220 1.36 -2.16 -6.86
N ASP A 221 1.47 -3.18 -7.71
CA ASP A 221 0.74 -3.26 -8.98
C ASP A 221 -0.76 -3.15 -8.80
N LYS A 222 -1.30 -3.91 -7.83
CA LYS A 222 -2.72 -3.90 -7.51
C LYS A 222 -3.16 -2.54 -6.97
N GLY A 223 -2.34 -1.88 -6.17
CA GLY A 223 -2.61 -0.54 -5.66
C GLY A 223 -2.62 0.52 -6.77
N VAL A 224 -1.65 0.46 -7.69
CA VAL A 224 -1.58 1.36 -8.85
C VAL A 224 -2.79 1.15 -9.78
N ASP A 225 -3.11 -0.10 -10.11
CA ASP A 225 -4.28 -0.46 -10.91
C ASP A 225 -5.59 0.04 -10.28
N TRP A 226 -5.74 -0.15 -8.97
CA TRP A 226 -6.89 0.36 -8.22
C TRP A 226 -6.97 1.89 -8.29
N LEU A 227 -5.85 2.59 -8.09
CA LEU A 227 -5.81 4.06 -8.08
C LEU A 227 -6.14 4.65 -9.47
N LEU A 228 -5.63 4.04 -10.55
CA LEU A 228 -5.97 4.42 -11.93
C LEU A 228 -7.46 4.22 -12.21
N LYS A 229 -8.03 3.07 -11.82
CA LYS A 229 -9.47 2.78 -11.96
C LYS A 229 -10.40 3.64 -11.11
N ARG A 230 -9.82 4.46 -10.22
CA ARG A 230 -10.55 5.35 -9.32
C ARG A 230 -10.68 6.78 -9.84
N GLN A 231 -9.92 7.14 -10.87
CA GLN A 231 -9.99 8.46 -11.49
C GLN A 231 -11.40 8.75 -12.02
N LEU A 232 -11.83 10.00 -11.84
CA LEU A 232 -13.10 10.52 -12.35
C LEU A 232 -12.94 10.98 -13.81
N ILE A 233 -14.07 11.12 -14.51
CA ILE A 233 -14.12 11.55 -15.91
C ILE A 233 -13.47 12.92 -16.19
N ASP A 234 -13.36 13.77 -15.17
CA ASP A 234 -12.70 15.08 -15.24
C ASP A 234 -11.21 15.01 -14.88
N GLY A 235 -10.62 13.82 -14.75
CA GLY A 235 -9.22 13.63 -14.40
C GLY A 235 -8.91 13.70 -12.89
N SER A 236 -9.91 13.97 -12.04
CA SER A 236 -9.69 14.17 -10.60
C SER A 236 -9.81 12.89 -9.75
N TRP A 237 -9.31 12.96 -8.51
CA TRP A 237 -9.64 12.06 -7.41
C TRP A 237 -10.46 12.80 -6.35
N GLY A 238 -11.42 12.10 -5.75
CA GLY A 238 -12.61 12.73 -5.16
C GLY A 238 -12.59 12.87 -3.63
N GLU A 239 -11.65 12.25 -2.93
CA GLU A 239 -11.56 12.32 -1.48
C GLU A 239 -11.30 13.76 -1.00
N GLU A 240 -12.13 14.28 -0.09
CA GLU A 240 -12.06 15.65 0.45
C GLU A 240 -12.08 16.77 -0.61
N HIS A 241 -12.59 16.48 -1.82
CA HIS A 241 -12.57 17.39 -2.97
C HIS A 241 -13.21 18.77 -2.69
N GLY A 242 -14.23 18.82 -1.82
CA GLY A 242 -14.88 20.08 -1.42
C GLY A 242 -13.98 21.02 -0.62
N ARG A 243 -13.00 20.51 0.13
CA ARG A 243 -12.09 21.30 0.97
C ARG A 243 -10.71 21.47 0.33
N TYR A 244 -10.23 20.45 -0.39
CA TYR A 244 -8.90 20.41 -0.97
C TYR A 244 -8.97 20.07 -2.46
N ARG A 245 -9.57 20.96 -3.28
CA ARG A 245 -9.88 20.69 -4.69
C ARG A 245 -8.76 19.94 -5.43
N ASN A 246 -7.55 20.48 -5.38
CA ASN A 246 -6.40 19.90 -6.08
C ASN A 246 -5.59 18.92 -5.22
N GLY A 247 -5.80 18.88 -3.89
CA GLY A 247 -4.89 18.19 -2.97
C GLY A 247 -4.86 16.68 -3.16
N MET A 248 -6.02 16.03 -3.25
CA MET A 248 -6.08 14.58 -3.47
C MET A 248 -5.57 14.21 -4.87
N THR A 249 -5.97 14.96 -5.90
CA THR A 249 -5.50 14.75 -7.29
C THR A 249 -3.98 14.89 -7.38
N ALA A 250 -3.38 15.92 -6.77
CA ALA A 250 -1.94 16.11 -6.75
C ALA A 250 -1.22 14.96 -6.01
N LEU A 251 -1.74 14.52 -4.86
CA LEU A 251 -1.19 13.36 -4.14
C LEU A 251 -1.25 12.07 -4.98
N ALA A 252 -2.34 11.86 -5.73
CA ALA A 252 -2.48 10.72 -6.63
C ALA A 252 -1.48 10.78 -7.78
N VAL A 253 -1.32 11.95 -8.43
CA VAL A 253 -0.32 12.16 -9.50
C VAL A 253 1.08 11.88 -8.99
N TYR A 254 1.48 12.49 -7.87
CA TYR A 254 2.78 12.24 -7.25
C TYR A 254 3.01 10.75 -6.98
N THR A 255 2.00 10.08 -6.40
CA THR A 255 2.06 8.64 -6.08
C THR A 255 2.22 7.79 -7.35
N LEU A 256 1.44 8.04 -8.39
CA LEU A 256 1.50 7.29 -9.64
C LEU A 256 2.87 7.45 -10.31
N LEU A 257 3.41 8.67 -10.36
CA LEU A 257 4.75 8.95 -10.89
C LEU A 257 5.84 8.21 -10.10
N LYS A 258 5.83 8.29 -8.76
CA LYS A 258 6.77 7.55 -7.90
C LYS A 258 6.57 6.03 -7.96
N SER A 259 5.39 5.59 -8.38
CA SER A 259 5.07 4.17 -8.63
C SER A 259 5.47 3.70 -10.04
N GLY A 260 6.05 4.57 -10.88
CA GLY A 260 6.56 4.23 -12.21
C GLY A 260 5.55 4.40 -13.34
N VAL A 261 4.41 5.05 -13.10
CA VAL A 261 3.50 5.47 -14.18
C VAL A 261 4.14 6.61 -14.96
N PRO A 262 4.28 6.53 -16.30
CA PRO A 262 4.94 7.57 -17.08
C PRO A 262 4.22 8.91 -17.05
N ALA A 263 4.97 10.02 -17.10
CA ALA A 263 4.43 11.39 -17.08
C ALA A 263 3.40 11.67 -18.20
N ARG A 264 3.54 11.02 -19.36
CA ARG A 264 2.61 11.15 -20.49
C ARG A 264 1.44 10.16 -20.47
N HIS A 265 1.23 9.43 -19.38
CA HIS A 265 0.08 8.56 -19.23
C HIS A 265 -1.22 9.39 -19.24
N PRO A 266 -2.31 8.96 -19.92
CA PRO A 266 -3.56 9.72 -20.00
C PRO A 266 -4.08 10.20 -18.65
N ALA A 267 -4.12 9.31 -17.67
CA ALA A 267 -4.51 9.67 -16.30
C ALA A 267 -3.70 10.83 -15.70
N ILE A 268 -2.40 10.92 -15.98
CA ILE A 268 -1.56 12.02 -15.49
C ILE A 268 -1.91 13.32 -16.23
N LEU A 269 -2.04 13.27 -17.56
CA LEU A 269 -2.36 14.44 -18.38
C LEU A 269 -3.74 15.01 -18.07
N GLU A 270 -4.76 14.16 -17.87
CA GLU A 270 -6.10 14.59 -17.47
C GLU A 270 -6.11 15.19 -16.06
N ALA A 271 -5.33 14.64 -15.13
CA ALA A 271 -5.16 15.20 -13.79
C ALA A 271 -4.47 16.56 -13.81
N LEU A 272 -3.45 16.75 -14.64
CA LEU A 272 -2.78 18.04 -14.83
C LEU A 272 -3.76 19.07 -15.41
N ALA A 273 -4.55 18.68 -16.41
CA ALA A 273 -5.61 19.55 -16.95
C ALA A 273 -6.62 19.94 -15.87
N PHE A 274 -7.03 19.01 -15.01
CA PHE A 274 -7.91 19.30 -13.86
C PHE A 274 -7.32 20.29 -12.86
N MET A 275 -6.05 20.09 -12.49
CA MET A 275 -5.36 20.94 -11.52
C MET A 275 -5.13 22.36 -12.07
N ALA A 276 -4.95 22.51 -13.39
CA ALA A 276 -4.72 23.80 -14.04
C ALA A 276 -5.93 24.74 -14.01
N GLU A 277 -7.15 24.21 -13.87
CA GLU A 277 -8.38 25.01 -13.89
C GLU A 277 -8.61 25.86 -12.63
N SER A 278 -7.84 25.63 -11.55
CA SER A 278 -7.98 26.42 -10.32
C SER A 278 -6.68 26.44 -9.51
N PRO A 279 -6.28 27.61 -8.97
CA PRO A 279 -5.12 27.70 -8.11
C PRO A 279 -5.33 26.93 -6.79
N THR A 280 -4.23 26.56 -6.15
CA THR A 280 -4.27 25.90 -4.84
C THR A 280 -4.60 26.91 -3.75
N THR A 281 -5.55 26.58 -2.87
CA THR A 281 -5.99 27.49 -1.79
C THR A 281 -5.69 26.98 -0.39
N MET A 282 -5.06 25.82 -0.28
CA MET A 282 -4.80 25.11 0.98
C MET A 282 -3.38 24.57 0.99
N THR A 283 -2.72 24.64 2.14
CA THR A 283 -1.31 24.22 2.32
C THR A 283 -1.04 22.79 1.88
N TYR A 284 -1.92 21.83 2.19
CA TYR A 284 -1.79 20.46 1.68
C TYR A 284 -1.88 20.40 0.15
N SER A 285 -2.78 21.20 -0.44
CA SER A 285 -2.92 21.24 -1.90
C SER A 285 -1.68 21.83 -2.54
N ALA A 286 -1.16 22.96 -2.05
CA ALA A 286 0.07 23.57 -2.55
C ALA A 286 1.28 22.62 -2.43
N GLY A 287 1.48 22.03 -1.24
CA GLY A 287 2.58 21.09 -1.00
C GLY A 287 2.53 19.85 -1.90
N CYS A 288 1.37 19.20 -2.00
CA CYS A 288 1.19 18.05 -2.90
C CYS A 288 1.37 18.43 -4.37
N HIS A 289 0.94 19.62 -4.77
CA HIS A 289 1.02 20.06 -6.15
C HIS A 289 2.47 20.29 -6.58
N LEU A 290 3.28 20.97 -5.76
CA LEU A 290 4.71 21.13 -6.01
C LEU A 290 5.43 19.78 -6.07
N MET A 291 5.13 18.85 -5.16
CA MET A 291 5.68 17.48 -5.23
C MET A 291 5.31 16.77 -6.55
N ALA A 292 4.06 16.89 -6.99
CA ALA A 292 3.60 16.26 -8.23
C ALA A 292 4.29 16.84 -9.47
N LEU A 293 4.42 18.17 -9.55
CA LEU A 293 5.06 18.86 -10.68
C LEU A 293 6.57 18.58 -10.74
N GLU A 294 7.27 18.58 -9.59
CA GLU A 294 8.68 18.17 -9.53
C GLU A 294 8.87 16.75 -10.07
N ALA A 295 7.99 15.82 -9.69
CA ALA A 295 8.09 14.42 -10.07
C ALA A 295 7.93 14.18 -11.58
N LEU A 296 7.37 15.13 -12.34
CA LEU A 296 7.31 15.09 -13.80
C LEU A 296 8.68 15.31 -14.46
N ARG A 297 9.56 16.06 -13.78
CA ARG A 297 10.91 16.45 -14.26
C ARG A 297 10.87 17.12 -15.63
N ASP A 298 9.93 18.05 -15.78
CA ASP A 298 9.71 18.80 -17.01
C ASP A 298 9.71 20.30 -16.70
N GLU A 299 10.67 21.02 -17.30
CA GLU A 299 10.88 22.44 -17.09
C GLU A 299 9.69 23.29 -17.58
N GLU A 300 8.81 22.75 -18.45
CA GLU A 300 7.59 23.41 -18.89
C GLU A 300 6.68 23.80 -17.71
N TYR A 301 6.75 23.07 -16.60
CA TYR A 301 5.92 23.32 -15.41
C TYR A 301 6.54 24.31 -14.41
N LEU A 302 7.78 24.78 -14.61
CA LEU A 302 8.43 25.71 -13.67
C LEU A 302 7.62 26.98 -13.41
N PRO A 303 7.04 27.68 -14.41
CA PRO A 303 6.24 28.88 -14.14
C PRO A 303 5.03 28.61 -13.25
N TRP A 304 4.43 27.41 -13.38
CA TRP A 304 3.31 27.00 -12.53
C TRP A 304 3.78 26.69 -11.09
N MET A 305 4.94 26.06 -10.95
CA MET A 305 5.57 25.84 -9.64
C MET A 305 5.93 27.15 -8.95
N GLU A 306 6.43 28.16 -9.68
CA GLU A 306 6.74 29.49 -9.16
C GLU A 306 5.52 30.20 -8.56
N GLU A 307 4.36 30.12 -9.23
CA GLU A 307 3.09 30.69 -8.72
C GLU A 307 2.69 30.05 -7.38
N ILE A 308 2.70 28.71 -7.32
CA ILE A 308 2.34 27.96 -6.11
C ILE A 308 3.37 28.20 -5.00
N LEU A 309 4.65 28.30 -5.33
CA LEU A 309 5.72 28.61 -4.40
C LEU A 309 5.53 30.01 -3.81
N GLY A 310 5.20 31.01 -4.63
CA GLY A 310 4.91 32.37 -4.18
C GLY A 310 3.79 32.41 -3.13
N ASP A 311 2.70 31.70 -3.38
CA ASP A 311 1.60 31.54 -2.43
C ASP A 311 2.08 30.86 -1.14
N LEU A 312 2.79 29.74 -1.24
CA LEU A 312 3.26 28.96 -0.10
C LEU A 312 4.22 29.76 0.78
N LEU A 313 5.13 30.53 0.17
CA LEU A 313 6.02 31.46 0.87
C LEU A 313 5.23 32.57 1.59
N SER A 314 4.19 33.10 0.96
CA SER A 314 3.33 34.14 1.57
C SER A 314 2.56 33.63 2.80
N TRP A 315 2.37 32.31 2.92
CA TRP A 315 1.63 31.69 4.02
C TRP A 315 2.51 31.30 5.22
N GLN A 316 3.84 31.41 5.12
CA GLN A 316 4.71 31.20 6.27
C GLN A 316 4.38 32.25 7.35
N ASN A 317 3.99 31.80 8.53
CA ASN A 317 3.66 32.72 9.60
C ASN A 317 4.92 33.27 10.30
N ARG A 318 4.75 34.18 11.26
CA ARG A 318 5.87 34.80 12.00
C ARG A 318 6.68 33.82 12.85
N GLN A 319 6.14 32.64 13.14
CA GLN A 319 6.82 31.55 13.84
C GLN A 319 7.54 30.61 12.86
N GLY A 320 7.54 30.91 11.55
CA GLY A 320 8.20 30.11 10.54
C GLY A 320 7.43 28.84 10.13
N VAL A 321 6.17 28.68 10.55
CA VAL A 321 5.37 27.47 10.32
C VAL A 321 4.09 27.75 9.54
N TRP A 322 3.38 26.68 9.16
CA TRP A 322 2.18 26.78 8.33
C TRP A 322 0.93 26.25 9.03
N GLY A 323 -0.19 26.92 8.77
CA GLY A 323 -1.54 26.38 8.89
C GLY A 323 -2.23 26.43 7.53
N TYR A 324 -3.54 26.24 7.48
CA TYR A 324 -4.33 26.71 6.33
C TYR A 324 -4.36 28.25 6.33
N PRO A 325 -4.58 28.93 5.18
CA PRO A 325 -4.57 30.40 5.12
C PRO A 325 -5.53 31.09 6.12
N THR A 326 -6.61 30.42 6.52
CA THR A 326 -7.56 30.89 7.55
C THR A 326 -7.52 30.08 8.84
N GLY A 327 -6.55 29.18 8.99
CA GLY A 327 -6.45 28.23 10.09
C GLY A 327 -5.27 28.51 11.02
N HIS A 328 -5.28 27.83 12.17
CA HIS A 328 -4.14 27.83 13.08
C HIS A 328 -3.01 26.95 12.52
N PRO A 329 -1.74 27.30 12.80
CA PRO A 329 -0.61 26.48 12.40
C PRO A 329 -0.64 25.11 13.09
N ASP A 330 -0.18 24.10 12.36
CA ASP A 330 0.02 22.76 12.89
C ASP A 330 1.20 22.06 12.19
N LEU A 331 1.76 21.03 12.83
CA LEU A 331 2.95 20.37 12.31
C LEU A 331 2.69 19.57 11.03
N SER A 332 1.44 19.17 10.78
CA SER A 332 1.09 18.46 9.55
C SER A 332 1.06 19.42 8.35
N CYS A 333 0.48 20.61 8.49
CA CYS A 333 0.54 21.68 7.49
C CYS A 333 1.99 22.11 7.24
N THR A 334 2.75 22.29 8.31
CA THR A 334 4.17 22.63 8.26
C THR A 334 4.98 21.58 7.48
N GLN A 335 4.75 20.29 7.74
CA GLN A 335 5.40 19.21 6.99
C GLN A 335 5.09 19.23 5.50
N PHE A 336 3.81 19.40 5.11
CA PHE A 336 3.46 19.45 3.68
C PHE A 336 3.98 20.71 2.99
N ALA A 337 4.08 21.84 3.71
CA ALA A 337 4.77 23.02 3.21
C ALA A 337 6.26 22.73 2.99
N ALA A 338 6.95 22.14 3.98
CA ALA A 338 8.36 21.76 3.87
C ALA A 338 8.63 20.81 2.69
N LEU A 339 7.74 19.83 2.45
CA LEU A 339 7.84 18.94 1.30
C LEU A 339 7.65 19.68 -0.05
N GLY A 340 6.69 20.61 -0.11
CA GLY A 340 6.48 21.44 -1.30
C GLY A 340 7.67 22.37 -1.59
N LEU A 341 8.21 23.02 -0.55
CA LEU A 341 9.42 23.84 -0.66
C LEU A 341 10.60 22.99 -1.14
N ARG A 342 10.80 21.79 -0.59
CA ARG A 342 11.86 20.89 -1.03
C ARG A 342 11.70 20.50 -2.50
N ALA A 343 10.48 20.19 -2.94
CA ALA A 343 10.19 19.86 -4.33
C ALA A 343 10.49 21.04 -5.28
N ALA A 344 10.13 22.27 -4.88
CA ALA A 344 10.48 23.47 -5.63
C ALA A 344 12.00 23.68 -5.73
N ALA A 345 12.73 23.51 -4.62
CA ALA A 345 14.20 23.58 -4.63
C ALA A 345 14.83 22.51 -5.51
N GLN A 346 14.29 21.28 -5.50
CA GLN A 346 14.74 20.18 -6.37
C GLN A 346 14.49 20.45 -7.86
N ALA A 347 13.45 21.21 -8.19
CA ALA A 347 13.19 21.69 -9.53
C ALA A 347 14.06 22.91 -9.93
N GLY A 348 14.94 23.39 -9.04
CA GLY A 348 15.86 24.50 -9.29
C GLY A 348 15.30 25.88 -8.93
N LEU A 349 14.14 25.98 -8.27
CA LEU A 349 13.60 27.25 -7.81
C LEU A 349 14.31 27.73 -6.54
N GLU A 350 14.73 29.00 -6.52
CA GLU A 350 15.42 29.58 -5.38
C GLU A 350 14.48 29.84 -4.20
N ILE A 351 14.87 29.39 -3.01
CA ILE A 351 14.16 29.61 -1.76
C ILE A 351 15.11 30.32 -0.78
N PRO A 352 14.75 31.49 -0.23
CA PRO A 352 15.62 32.22 0.68
C PRO A 352 15.97 31.41 1.95
N ASP A 353 17.23 31.45 2.38
CA ASP A 353 17.71 30.71 3.56
C ASP A 353 16.94 31.00 4.83
N ARG A 354 16.47 32.24 4.97
CA ARG A 354 15.62 32.65 6.09
C ARG A 354 14.37 31.77 6.21
N VAL A 355 13.77 31.34 5.11
CA VAL A 355 12.56 30.49 5.13
C VAL A 355 12.88 29.16 5.82
N TRP A 356 14.03 28.56 5.51
CA TRP A 356 14.49 27.30 6.09
C TRP A 356 14.91 27.44 7.56
N VAL A 357 15.57 28.56 7.91
CA VAL A 357 15.93 28.87 9.31
C VAL A 357 14.67 29.05 10.15
N ASP A 358 13.72 29.89 9.70
CA ASP A 358 12.46 30.14 10.40
C ASP A 358 11.64 28.84 10.51
N LEU A 359 11.62 27.99 9.48
CA LEU A 359 10.97 26.67 9.50
C LEU A 359 11.60 25.73 10.54
N ALA A 360 12.93 25.69 10.64
CA ALA A 360 13.63 24.88 11.63
C ALA A 360 13.27 25.33 13.05
N ASP A 361 13.42 26.62 13.35
CA ASP A 361 13.09 27.19 14.66
C ASP A 361 11.63 26.95 15.04
N GLY A 362 10.71 27.18 14.10
CA GLY A 362 9.30 26.96 14.29
C GLY A 362 8.93 25.50 14.53
N THR A 363 9.58 24.57 13.83
CA THR A 363 9.35 23.12 13.99
C THR A 363 9.81 22.63 15.36
N LEU A 364 10.94 23.16 15.87
CA LEU A 364 11.47 22.80 17.19
C LEU A 364 10.49 23.10 18.33
N ALA A 365 9.60 24.09 18.17
CA ALA A 365 8.57 24.42 19.16
C ALA A 365 7.50 23.33 19.34
N TYR A 366 7.32 22.45 18.36
CA TYR A 366 6.35 21.34 18.43
C TYR A 366 6.87 20.13 19.19
N GLN A 367 8.17 20.07 19.48
CA GLN A 367 8.77 18.97 20.19
C GLN A 367 8.50 19.07 21.69
N LEU A 368 8.10 17.96 22.29
CA LEU A 368 7.84 17.93 23.73
C LEU A 368 9.15 17.98 24.52
N LYS A 369 9.02 18.26 25.82
CA LYS A 369 10.15 18.28 26.74
C LYS A 369 10.87 16.92 26.73
N ARG A 370 12.20 16.98 26.80
CA ARG A 370 13.04 15.79 26.92
C ARG A 370 12.72 15.02 28.19
N GLU A 371 12.48 13.73 28.05
CA GLU A 371 12.29 12.79 29.15
C GLU A 371 13.38 11.72 29.13
N ARG A 372 13.76 11.20 30.31
CA ARG A 372 14.60 9.99 30.41
C ARG A 372 13.71 8.81 30.78
N VAL A 373 13.60 7.86 29.86
CA VAL A 373 12.76 6.66 30.03
C VAL A 373 13.63 5.41 30.11
N ASP A 374 13.10 4.37 30.75
CA ASP A 374 13.78 3.07 30.79
C ASP A 374 13.79 2.46 29.40
N THR A 375 14.95 1.98 28.99
CA THR A 375 15.12 1.30 27.70
C THR A 375 14.44 -0.08 27.78
N PRO A 376 13.68 -0.52 26.77
CA PRO A 376 13.15 -1.88 26.74
C PRO A 376 14.28 -2.91 26.95
N ASN A 377 14.07 -3.93 27.80
CA ASN A 377 15.13 -4.90 28.18
C ASN A 377 15.90 -5.49 26.98
N ALA A 378 15.20 -5.76 25.88
CA ALA A 378 15.80 -6.30 24.65
C ALA A 378 16.81 -5.36 23.97
N LEU A 379 16.85 -4.08 24.37
CA LEU A 379 17.63 -2.99 23.78
C LEU A 379 18.69 -2.42 24.74
N GLU A 380 18.70 -2.83 26.02
CA GLU A 380 19.61 -2.28 27.02
C GLU A 380 21.09 -2.45 26.67
N GLU A 381 21.44 -3.56 26.00
CA GLU A 381 22.82 -3.82 25.56
C GLU A 381 23.30 -2.78 24.54
N ALA A 382 22.41 -2.38 23.62
CA ALA A 382 22.75 -1.47 22.52
C ALA A 382 22.61 0.02 22.91
N TYR A 383 21.66 0.35 23.80
CA TYR A 383 21.27 1.73 24.10
C TYR A 383 21.45 2.13 25.56
N GLY A 384 21.98 1.23 26.40
CA GLY A 384 22.03 1.40 27.85
C GLY A 384 20.65 1.29 28.49
N ASN A 385 20.60 1.36 29.82
CA ASN A 385 19.36 1.19 30.59
C ASN A 385 18.37 2.37 30.51
N LYS A 386 18.81 3.54 30.01
CA LYS A 386 17.95 4.73 29.91
C LYS A 386 18.22 5.54 28.65
N LEU A 387 17.16 5.84 27.90
CA LEU A 387 17.18 6.69 26.71
C LEU A 387 16.64 8.09 27.00
N SER A 388 17.19 9.09 26.33
CA SER A 388 16.59 10.43 26.27
C SER A 388 15.67 10.52 25.06
N VAL A 389 14.38 10.76 25.30
CA VAL A 389 13.34 10.78 24.26
C VAL A 389 12.61 12.12 24.24
N ALA A 390 12.18 12.53 23.06
CA ALA A 390 11.29 13.68 22.88
C ALA A 390 10.53 13.53 21.56
N GLY A 391 9.25 13.12 21.65
CA GLY A 391 8.37 13.05 20.50
C GLY A 391 7.79 14.42 20.13
N PHE A 392 7.20 14.51 18.95
CA PHE A 392 6.55 15.73 18.48
C PHE A 392 5.04 15.66 18.61
N SER A 393 4.48 16.84 18.77
CA SER A 393 3.09 17.09 19.08
C SER A 393 2.41 17.75 17.85
N TYR A 394 1.08 17.66 17.70
CA TYR A 394 0.35 18.24 16.55
C TYR A 394 0.33 19.79 16.49
N ARG A 395 0.17 20.47 17.63
CA ARG A 395 0.22 21.92 17.87
C ARG A 395 1.20 22.28 18.99
N ASP A 396 1.80 23.46 18.92
CA ASP A 396 2.52 24.07 20.03
C ASP A 396 1.55 24.66 21.09
N VAL A 397 0.74 23.79 21.70
CA VAL A 397 -0.07 24.11 22.88
C VAL A 397 0.02 22.98 23.89
N HIS A 398 0.15 23.34 25.16
CA HIS A 398 0.29 22.40 26.26
C HIS A 398 -0.96 22.45 27.16
N PRO A 399 -1.50 21.29 27.62
CA PRO A 399 -0.96 19.94 27.47
C PRO A 399 -1.39 19.26 26.16
N MET A 400 -0.45 18.55 25.51
CA MET A 400 -0.75 17.70 24.37
C MET A 400 0.33 16.61 24.25
N SER A 401 -0.03 15.43 23.76
CA SER A 401 0.85 14.25 23.76
C SER A 401 1.60 14.07 22.43
N ALA A 402 2.77 13.44 22.49
CA ALA A 402 3.52 13.03 21.32
C ALA A 402 2.74 11.99 20.50
N ARG A 403 2.91 12.02 19.18
CA ARG A 403 2.30 11.07 18.24
C ARG A 403 3.33 10.59 17.24
N GLY A 404 3.22 9.35 16.77
CA GLY A 404 4.13 8.78 15.77
C GLY A 404 4.16 9.61 14.49
N SER A 405 2.99 9.84 13.90
CA SER A 405 2.82 10.71 12.72
C SER A 405 3.46 12.09 12.84
N MET A 406 3.36 12.73 14.01
CA MET A 406 3.93 14.05 14.26
C MET A 406 5.43 13.96 14.52
N THR A 407 5.90 12.93 15.21
CA THR A 407 7.33 12.68 15.45
C THR A 407 8.06 12.45 14.13
N THR A 408 7.50 11.62 13.25
CA THR A 408 8.06 11.45 11.90
C THR A 408 8.04 12.74 11.09
N ALA A 409 7.02 13.59 11.28
CA ALA A 409 6.94 14.89 10.60
C ALA A 409 7.98 15.88 11.14
N GLY A 410 8.13 16.00 12.46
CA GLY A 410 9.17 16.85 13.05
C GLY A 410 10.57 16.46 12.58
N ILE A 411 10.89 15.16 12.64
CA ILE A 411 12.19 14.65 12.18
C ILE A 411 12.41 14.94 10.70
N ALA A 412 11.46 14.58 9.84
CA ALA A 412 11.57 14.78 8.40
C ALA A 412 11.72 16.28 8.05
N THR A 413 10.94 17.15 8.67
CA THR A 413 11.03 18.60 8.45
C THR A 413 12.39 19.16 8.85
N LEU A 414 12.93 18.78 10.01
CA LEU A 414 14.27 19.20 10.43
C LEU A 414 15.37 18.66 9.51
N ALA A 415 15.24 17.41 9.03
CA ALA A 415 16.16 16.83 8.07
C ALA A 415 16.15 17.57 6.73
N ILE A 416 14.98 17.99 6.24
CA ILE A 416 14.86 18.87 5.07
C ILE A 416 15.60 20.19 5.29
N CYS A 417 15.42 20.84 6.46
CA CYS A 417 16.14 22.09 6.74
C CYS A 417 17.65 21.89 6.74
N LEU A 418 18.16 20.78 7.30
CA LEU A 418 19.58 20.45 7.27
C LEU A 418 20.10 20.21 5.84
N GLU A 419 19.33 19.48 5.02
CA GLU A 419 19.61 19.23 3.60
C GLU A 419 19.73 20.56 2.82
N GLN A 420 18.75 21.44 2.98
CA GLN A 420 18.59 22.65 2.17
C GLN A 420 19.53 23.79 2.60
N LEU A 421 19.82 23.90 3.90
CA LEU A 421 20.77 24.89 4.40
C LEU A 421 22.22 24.46 4.14
N GLY A 422 22.55 23.17 4.22
CA GLY A 422 23.92 22.67 4.04
C GLY A 422 24.92 23.44 4.92
N ASP A 423 26.03 23.85 4.33
CA ASP A 423 27.08 24.62 5.04
C ASP A 423 26.63 26.01 5.51
N ARG A 424 25.51 26.52 4.98
CA ARG A 424 24.95 27.83 5.35
C ARG A 424 24.14 27.78 6.64
N CYS A 425 23.90 26.60 7.20
CA CYS A 425 23.17 26.43 8.44
C CYS A 425 23.95 27.02 9.63
N PRO A 426 23.35 27.89 10.47
CA PRO A 426 23.96 28.35 11.70
C PRO A 426 24.36 27.17 12.61
N GLY A 427 25.59 27.16 13.13
CA GLY A 427 26.14 26.00 13.84
C GLY A 427 25.40 25.61 15.12
N ASN A 428 24.86 26.60 15.85
CA ASN A 428 24.01 26.38 17.01
C ASN A 428 22.68 25.71 16.63
N LEU A 429 22.05 26.17 15.56
CA LEU A 429 20.80 25.62 15.04
C LEU A 429 21.02 24.20 14.51
N ARG A 430 22.09 23.95 13.74
CA ARG A 430 22.50 22.61 13.29
C ARG A 430 22.60 21.63 14.46
N SER A 431 23.40 22.00 15.47
CA SER A 431 23.61 21.18 16.66
C SER A 431 22.33 20.94 17.47
N GLN A 432 21.37 21.86 17.41
CA GLN A 432 20.06 21.71 18.04
C GLN A 432 19.18 20.75 17.24
N MET A 433 19.08 20.93 15.92
CA MET A 433 18.29 20.05 15.04
C MET A 433 18.77 18.60 15.09
N GLU A 434 20.08 18.35 14.96
CA GLU A 434 20.65 17.00 15.00
C GLU A 434 20.33 16.28 16.32
N ARG A 435 20.46 16.99 17.46
CA ARG A 435 20.11 16.48 18.78
C ARG A 435 18.61 16.21 18.94
N GLN A 436 17.77 17.07 18.38
CA GLN A 436 16.32 16.90 18.44
C GLN A 436 15.83 15.76 17.54
N ILE A 437 16.47 15.57 16.38
CA ILE A 437 16.28 14.39 15.53
C ILE A 437 16.64 13.12 16.32
N GLU A 438 17.78 13.10 17.01
CA GLU A 438 18.20 11.97 17.86
C GLU A 438 17.13 11.64 18.92
N TYR A 439 16.62 12.64 19.65
CA TYR A 439 15.58 12.40 20.66
C TYR A 439 14.24 11.94 20.06
N GLY A 440 13.90 12.41 18.86
CA GLY A 440 12.74 11.92 18.10
C GLY A 440 12.92 10.46 17.67
N MET A 441 14.10 10.10 17.19
CA MET A 441 14.46 8.72 16.83
C MET A 441 14.40 7.79 18.05
N ASN A 442 14.94 8.22 19.20
CA ASN A 442 14.83 7.46 20.45
C ASN A 442 13.37 7.28 20.89
N TRP A 443 12.51 8.29 20.68
CA TRP A 443 11.08 8.15 20.93
C TRP A 443 10.46 7.08 20.01
N MET A 444 10.82 7.05 18.73
CA MET A 444 10.36 6.02 17.79
C MET A 444 10.85 4.61 18.16
N ILE A 445 12.06 4.47 18.72
CA ILE A 445 12.59 3.19 19.22
C ILE A 445 11.71 2.66 20.36
N VAL A 446 11.40 3.51 21.34
CA VAL A 446 10.60 3.13 22.51
C VAL A 446 9.14 2.85 22.13
N HIS A 447 8.60 3.61 21.17
CA HIS A 447 7.20 3.53 20.76
C HIS A 447 7.00 2.82 19.41
N TRP A 448 7.94 1.95 19.02
CA TRP A 448 7.92 1.28 17.72
C TRP A 448 6.57 0.61 17.40
N SER A 449 6.03 0.89 16.22
CA SER A 449 4.84 0.22 15.69
C SER A 449 4.80 0.34 14.16
N VAL A 450 4.37 -0.70 13.47
CA VAL A 450 3.89 -0.61 12.08
C VAL A 450 2.40 -0.87 11.97
N SER A 451 1.75 -1.35 13.04
CA SER A 451 0.33 -1.73 13.05
C SER A 451 -0.60 -0.65 13.59
N SER A 452 -0.05 0.45 14.09
CA SER A 452 -0.79 1.60 14.61
C SER A 452 0.04 2.87 14.51
N ASN A 453 -0.58 4.03 14.70
CA ASN A 453 0.12 5.30 14.90
C ASN A 453 0.33 5.51 16.42
N PRO A 454 1.57 5.41 16.93
CA PRO A 454 1.82 5.55 18.37
C PRO A 454 1.27 6.87 18.93
N GLY A 455 0.58 6.81 20.07
CA GLY A 455 -0.03 7.99 20.70
C GLY A 455 -1.31 8.52 20.02
N LEU A 456 -1.80 7.90 18.93
CA LEU A 456 -3.08 8.24 18.32
C LEU A 456 -3.66 7.09 17.48
N ASN A 457 -4.84 6.59 17.79
CA ASN A 457 -5.50 5.54 17.01
C ASN A 457 -6.16 6.06 15.71
N HIS A 458 -5.44 6.85 14.90
CA HIS A 458 -5.92 7.47 13.66
C HIS A 458 -4.71 7.88 12.79
N TRP A 459 -4.90 8.21 11.51
CA TRP A 459 -3.84 8.66 10.58
C TRP A 459 -2.68 7.66 10.40
N HIS A 460 -2.99 6.36 10.42
CA HIS A 460 -1.99 5.30 10.40
C HIS A 460 -1.17 5.24 9.10
N HIS A 461 -1.81 5.24 7.94
CA HIS A 461 -1.08 5.23 6.66
C HIS A 461 -0.21 6.48 6.48
N TYR A 462 -0.67 7.64 6.96
CA TYR A 462 0.14 8.87 7.00
C TYR A 462 1.37 8.71 7.90
N TYR A 463 1.24 8.05 9.06
CA TYR A 463 2.37 7.69 9.91
C TYR A 463 3.34 6.73 9.22
N LEU A 464 2.85 5.69 8.54
CA LEU A 464 3.72 4.77 7.80
C LEU A 464 4.51 5.52 6.72
N TYR A 465 3.87 6.37 5.92
CA TYR A 465 4.60 7.22 4.97
C TYR A 465 5.58 8.18 5.67
N GLY A 466 5.24 8.66 6.88
CA GLY A 466 6.18 9.35 7.77
C GLY A 466 7.42 8.53 8.12
N LEU A 467 7.24 7.26 8.46
CA LEU A 467 8.34 6.33 8.77
C LEU A 467 9.25 6.12 7.56
N GLU A 468 8.68 5.98 6.35
CA GLU A 468 9.46 5.93 5.11
C GLU A 468 10.28 7.20 4.89
N ARG A 469 9.68 8.39 5.07
CA ARG A 469 10.39 9.67 4.94
C ARG A 469 11.56 9.78 5.91
N VAL A 470 11.37 9.38 7.17
CA VAL A 470 12.45 9.37 8.17
C VAL A 470 13.57 8.43 7.73
N GLY A 471 13.24 7.21 7.31
CA GLY A 471 14.24 6.25 6.81
C GLY A 471 15.04 6.79 5.62
N ALA A 472 14.34 7.41 4.66
CA ALA A 472 14.96 7.98 3.47
C ALA A 472 15.81 9.23 3.76
N MET A 473 15.32 10.16 4.58
CA MET A 473 16.00 11.44 4.84
C MET A 473 17.18 11.32 5.80
N LEU A 474 17.15 10.32 6.69
CA LEU A 474 18.26 10.04 7.61
C LEU A 474 19.20 8.95 7.10
N ASP A 475 18.97 8.43 5.89
CA ASP A 475 19.73 7.32 5.29
C ASP A 475 19.90 6.12 6.25
N THR A 476 18.81 5.73 6.91
CA THR A 476 18.81 4.61 7.86
C THR A 476 17.91 3.50 7.37
N GLU A 477 18.37 2.25 7.49
CA GLU A 477 17.56 1.05 7.24
C GLU A 477 16.83 0.55 8.51
N GLN A 478 17.15 1.13 9.67
CA GLN A 478 16.69 0.63 10.97
C GLN A 478 16.15 1.74 11.88
N VAL A 479 15.18 1.35 12.71
CA VAL A 479 14.74 2.09 13.89
C VAL A 479 14.89 1.16 15.08
N GLY A 480 15.91 1.39 15.90
CA GLY A 480 16.28 0.41 16.93
C GLY A 480 16.78 -0.86 16.25
N PRO A 481 16.30 -2.06 16.65
CA PRO A 481 16.67 -3.32 16.01
C PRO A 481 15.75 -3.69 14.83
N ARG A 482 14.81 -2.82 14.46
CA ARG A 482 13.73 -3.13 13.51
C ARG A 482 14.08 -2.56 12.14
N GLU A 483 14.02 -3.40 11.12
CA GLU A 483 14.21 -3.00 9.73
C GLU A 483 12.90 -2.40 9.22
N TRP A 484 12.78 -1.08 9.29
CA TRP A 484 11.50 -0.40 9.19
C TRP A 484 10.75 -0.69 7.88
N TYR A 485 11.50 -0.82 6.78
CA TYR A 485 10.91 -1.07 5.47
C TYR A 485 10.28 -2.44 5.40
N TRP A 486 11.01 -3.48 5.82
CA TRP A 486 10.54 -4.86 5.69
C TRP A 486 9.34 -5.12 6.60
N ASP A 487 9.39 -4.59 7.83
CA ASP A 487 8.28 -4.66 8.77
C ASP A 487 7.02 -3.96 8.22
N GLY A 488 7.17 -2.74 7.70
CA GLY A 488 6.03 -1.98 7.15
C GLY A 488 5.51 -2.55 5.83
N ALA A 489 6.40 -3.03 4.95
CA ALA A 489 6.03 -3.54 3.63
C ALA A 489 5.19 -4.81 3.77
N GLU A 490 5.58 -5.66 4.71
CA GLU A 490 4.81 -6.83 5.03
C GLU A 490 3.48 -6.52 5.68
N PHE A 491 3.46 -5.61 6.66
CA PHE A 491 2.22 -5.17 7.28
C PHE A 491 1.23 -4.72 6.20
N LEU A 492 1.66 -3.87 5.26
CA LEU A 492 0.84 -3.43 4.14
C LEU A 492 0.44 -4.59 3.21
N CYS A 493 1.35 -5.49 2.85
CA CYS A 493 1.02 -6.67 2.03
C CYS A 493 -0.01 -7.61 2.70
N ASN A 494 -0.09 -7.62 4.03
CA ASN A 494 -1.09 -8.39 4.79
C ASN A 494 -2.43 -7.65 4.91
N GLN A 495 -2.43 -6.31 4.92
CA GLN A 495 -3.63 -5.48 5.03
C GLN A 495 -4.31 -5.17 3.69
N GLN A 496 -3.65 -5.43 2.55
CA GLN A 496 -4.20 -5.13 1.24
C GLN A 496 -5.49 -5.92 1.01
N VAL A 497 -6.55 -5.21 0.59
CA VAL A 497 -7.86 -5.83 0.34
C VAL A 497 -7.78 -6.82 -0.81
N SER A 498 -8.29 -8.02 -0.58
CA SER A 498 -8.20 -9.15 -1.52
C SER A 498 -9.47 -9.41 -2.34
N GLN A 499 -10.57 -8.70 -2.08
CA GLN A 499 -11.87 -8.88 -2.77
C GLN A 499 -12.71 -7.58 -2.76
N GLY A 500 -13.71 -7.50 -3.64
CA GLY A 500 -14.72 -6.42 -3.66
C GLY A 500 -14.25 -5.13 -4.34
N ILE A 501 -15.00 -4.03 -4.14
CA ILE A 501 -14.75 -2.73 -4.80
C ILE A 501 -13.42 -2.07 -4.39
N ASN A 502 -12.83 -2.52 -3.29
CA ASN A 502 -11.53 -2.03 -2.82
C ASN A 502 -10.39 -3.01 -3.11
N LEU A 503 -10.59 -4.02 -3.98
CA LEU A 503 -9.56 -4.98 -4.37
C LEU A 503 -8.26 -4.27 -4.78
N GLY A 504 -7.17 -4.52 -4.04
CA GLY A 504 -5.87 -3.88 -4.26
C GLY A 504 -5.60 -2.61 -3.47
N ALA A 505 -6.59 -2.07 -2.76
CA ALA A 505 -6.46 -0.83 -1.98
C ALA A 505 -6.11 -1.08 -0.50
N TRP A 506 -5.81 0.02 0.20
CA TRP A 506 -5.63 0.07 1.66
C TRP A 506 -6.60 1.07 2.29
N PRO A 507 -7.90 0.74 2.40
CA PRO A 507 -8.86 1.60 3.09
C PRO A 507 -8.51 1.73 4.57
N ASP A 508 -8.70 2.93 5.12
CA ASP A 508 -8.63 3.13 6.55
C ASP A 508 -10.01 2.99 7.23
N PRO A 509 -10.06 2.78 8.55
CA PRO A 509 -11.33 2.59 9.27
C PRO A 509 -12.25 3.81 9.30
N TYR A 510 -11.80 4.96 8.78
CA TYR A 510 -12.51 6.24 8.79
C TYR A 510 -13.06 6.62 7.41
N GLY A 511 -13.03 5.69 6.46
CA GLY A 511 -13.61 5.87 5.13
C GLY A 511 -12.67 6.52 4.12
N ARG A 512 -11.42 6.82 4.48
CA ARG A 512 -10.41 7.27 3.50
C ARG A 512 -9.81 6.06 2.81
N THR A 513 -9.82 6.08 1.49
CA THR A 513 -9.26 4.98 0.69
C THR A 513 -8.27 5.51 -0.32
N GLU A 514 -8.50 6.69 -0.89
CA GLU A 514 -7.64 7.26 -1.92
C GLU A 514 -6.31 7.72 -1.30
N SER A 515 -6.36 8.56 -0.25
CA SER A 515 -5.14 9.02 0.43
C SER A 515 -4.40 7.88 1.14
N ALA A 516 -5.13 6.96 1.77
CA ALA A 516 -4.56 5.82 2.47
C ALA A 516 -3.81 4.87 1.52
N THR A 517 -4.39 4.58 0.35
CA THR A 517 -3.72 3.82 -0.72
C THR A 517 -2.51 4.56 -1.26
N CYS A 518 -2.59 5.89 -1.43
CA CYS A 518 -1.44 6.69 -1.85
C CYS A 518 -0.27 6.57 -0.86
N PHE A 519 -0.53 6.75 0.44
CA PHE A 519 0.51 6.63 1.46
C PHE A 519 1.09 5.22 1.58
N ALA A 520 0.27 4.17 1.40
CA ALA A 520 0.76 2.79 1.35
C ALA A 520 1.69 2.56 0.14
N LEU A 521 1.31 3.04 -1.04
CA LEU A 521 2.15 2.96 -2.25
C LEU A 521 3.46 3.72 -2.10
N LEU A 522 3.41 4.96 -1.58
CA LEU A 522 4.59 5.78 -1.32
C LEU A 522 5.56 5.11 -0.34
N PHE A 523 5.04 4.44 0.70
CA PHE A 523 5.84 3.62 1.60
C PHE A 523 6.52 2.46 0.86
N LEU A 524 5.74 1.62 0.16
CA LEU A 524 6.25 0.42 -0.52
C LEU A 524 7.30 0.76 -1.59
N ARG A 525 7.16 1.92 -2.22
CA ARG A 525 8.08 2.42 -3.25
C ARG A 525 9.30 3.15 -2.70
N ARG A 526 9.38 3.42 -1.39
CA ARG A 526 10.42 4.29 -0.79
C ARG A 526 10.53 5.62 -1.53
N ALA A 527 9.38 6.28 -1.75
CA ALA A 527 9.22 7.38 -2.69
C ALA A 527 10.06 8.65 -2.37
N THR A 528 10.60 8.77 -1.15
CA THR A 528 11.34 9.95 -0.69
C THR A 528 12.82 9.93 -1.08
N GLN A 529 13.38 8.75 -1.39
CA GLN A 529 14.79 8.61 -1.80
C GLN A 529 15.05 9.26 -3.17
N ALA A 530 16.19 9.94 -3.30
CA ALA A 530 16.63 10.55 -4.56
C ALA A 530 17.13 9.46 -5.52
N ALA A 531 16.63 9.49 -6.76
CA ALA A 531 16.94 8.56 -7.85
C ALA A 531 16.40 7.12 -7.66
N PHE A 532 15.15 6.92 -8.07
CA PHE A 532 14.75 5.61 -8.60
C PHE A 532 15.46 5.45 -9.96
N THR A 533 16.53 4.67 -10.00
CA THR A 533 16.97 4.04 -11.24
C THR A 533 16.00 2.90 -11.48
N ASP A 534 15.21 2.98 -12.55
CA ASP A 534 14.40 1.85 -13.02
C ASP A 534 15.36 0.74 -13.45
N PRO A 535 15.24 -0.45 -12.85
CA PRO A 535 15.04 -1.59 -13.71
C PRO A 535 13.93 -2.47 -13.15
N HIS A 536 12.84 -2.51 -13.90
CA HIS A 536 11.71 -3.44 -13.81
C HIS A 536 10.50 -2.90 -13.05
N GLY A 537 9.81 -1.96 -13.70
CA GLY A 537 8.34 -1.86 -13.62
C GLY A 537 7.69 -3.20 -13.98
N SER A 538 7.62 -4.11 -13.01
CA SER A 538 6.78 -5.30 -13.06
C SER A 538 5.46 -4.95 -12.42
N ALA A 539 4.63 -4.19 -13.15
CA ALA A 539 3.25 -4.62 -13.28
C ALA A 539 3.31 -5.95 -14.01
N ALA A 540 2.91 -7.05 -13.37
CA ALA A 540 2.67 -8.31 -14.06
C ALA A 540 1.46 -8.16 -15.01
N LYS A 541 1.56 -7.24 -15.98
CA LYS A 541 0.71 -7.17 -17.16
C LYS A 541 1.02 -8.43 -17.96
N LYS A 542 -0.02 -9.17 -18.34
CA LYS A 542 0.12 -10.42 -19.11
C LYS A 542 1.01 -10.15 -20.33
N VAL A 543 2.21 -10.72 -20.29
CA VAL A 543 3.09 -10.75 -21.45
C VAL A 543 2.46 -11.71 -22.45
N ALA A 544 1.94 -11.16 -23.54
CA ALA A 544 1.48 -11.95 -24.67
C ALA A 544 2.70 -12.48 -25.41
N LYS A 545 2.69 -13.75 -25.79
CA LYS A 545 3.78 -14.38 -26.54
C LYS A 545 3.23 -15.01 -27.79
N SER A 546 3.99 -14.96 -28.87
CA SER A 546 3.66 -15.71 -30.09
C SER A 546 3.84 -17.22 -29.85
N ASP A 547 3.16 -18.05 -30.66
CA ASP A 547 3.34 -19.51 -30.61
C ASP A 547 4.81 -19.90 -30.91
N VAL A 548 5.38 -20.77 -30.07
CA VAL A 548 6.75 -21.29 -30.19
C VAL A 548 6.87 -22.28 -31.36
N LYS A 549 5.78 -22.94 -31.77
CA LYS A 549 5.79 -23.88 -32.90
C LYS A 549 5.76 -23.19 -34.26
N ALA A 550 5.44 -21.90 -34.30
CA ALA A 550 5.24 -21.16 -35.55
C ALA A 550 6.56 -20.68 -36.19
N ALA A 551 7.60 -20.42 -35.39
CA ALA A 551 8.88 -19.89 -35.87
C ALA A 551 10.02 -20.14 -34.87
N PRO A 552 11.29 -20.21 -35.33
CA PRO A 552 12.46 -20.34 -34.45
C PRO A 552 12.74 -19.08 -33.60
N VAL A 553 12.04 -17.97 -33.83
CA VAL A 553 12.09 -16.76 -33.00
C VAL A 553 10.70 -16.48 -32.43
N GLN A 554 10.62 -16.27 -31.11
CA GLN A 554 9.39 -15.94 -30.40
C GLN A 554 9.39 -14.45 -30.00
N VAL A 555 8.32 -13.74 -30.35
CA VAL A 555 8.08 -12.38 -29.85
C VAL A 555 7.26 -12.41 -28.57
N ALA A 556 7.60 -11.52 -27.64
CA ALA A 556 6.76 -11.15 -26.51
C ALA A 556 6.34 -9.69 -26.64
N ALA A 557 5.11 -9.39 -26.22
CA ALA A 557 4.55 -8.05 -26.21
C ALA A 557 3.80 -7.80 -24.89
N MET A 558 3.85 -6.55 -24.43
CA MET A 558 3.20 -6.09 -23.22
C MET A 558 2.45 -4.80 -23.50
N ALA A 559 1.14 -4.79 -23.19
CA ALA A 559 0.30 -3.59 -23.22
C ALA A 559 0.65 -2.64 -22.07
N ALA A 560 1.74 -1.89 -22.23
CA ALA A 560 2.07 -0.73 -21.42
C ALA A 560 1.85 0.56 -22.25
N SER A 561 2.04 1.71 -21.63
CA SER A 561 2.12 2.98 -22.36
C SER A 561 3.49 3.59 -22.03
N PRO A 562 4.48 3.55 -22.94
CA PRO A 562 4.44 2.90 -24.26
C PRO A 562 4.40 1.36 -24.16
N ALA A 563 3.78 0.72 -25.14
CA ALA A 563 3.80 -0.74 -25.25
C ALA A 563 5.23 -1.21 -25.52
N SER A 564 5.61 -2.33 -24.92
CA SER A 564 6.95 -2.90 -25.06
C SER A 564 6.88 -4.24 -25.77
N PHE A 565 7.84 -4.51 -26.63
CA PHE A 565 7.96 -5.77 -27.35
C PHE A 565 9.44 -6.17 -27.49
N TRP A 566 9.71 -7.47 -27.42
CA TRP A 566 11.08 -8.00 -27.44
C TRP A 566 11.11 -9.42 -27.98
N VAL A 567 12.29 -9.85 -28.44
CA VAL A 567 12.60 -11.25 -28.72
C VAL A 567 12.70 -11.99 -27.38
N ASN A 568 11.74 -12.88 -27.14
CA ASN A 568 11.60 -13.60 -25.88
C ASN A 568 12.39 -14.91 -25.86
N ARG A 569 12.51 -15.57 -27.03
CA ARG A 569 13.23 -16.82 -27.20
C ARG A 569 13.73 -16.95 -28.64
N VAL A 570 14.91 -17.52 -28.79
CA VAL A 570 15.48 -17.96 -30.06
C VAL A 570 15.81 -19.45 -29.93
N ASP A 571 15.46 -20.23 -30.94
CA ASP A 571 15.89 -21.62 -31.10
C ASP A 571 17.28 -21.63 -31.75
N LEU A 572 18.31 -21.81 -30.91
CA LEU A 572 19.71 -21.73 -31.34
C LEU A 572 20.09 -22.90 -32.26
N ASP A 573 19.47 -24.07 -32.11
CA ASP A 573 19.74 -25.22 -32.97
C ASP A 573 19.21 -24.95 -34.39
N ALA A 574 18.07 -24.27 -34.50
CA ALA A 574 17.51 -23.82 -35.78
C ALA A 574 18.29 -22.64 -36.39
N LEU A 575 18.87 -21.76 -35.57
CA LEU A 575 19.67 -20.62 -36.04
C LEU A 575 21.06 -21.05 -36.53
N GLY A 576 21.66 -22.08 -35.92
CA GLY A 576 23.03 -22.51 -36.22
C GLY A 576 24.05 -21.43 -35.86
N ASN A 577 24.96 -21.11 -36.78
CA ASN A 577 26.01 -20.09 -36.58
C ASN A 577 25.60 -18.66 -36.98
N ARG A 578 24.39 -18.48 -37.52
CA ARG A 578 23.89 -17.16 -37.98
C ARG A 578 23.56 -16.26 -36.79
N GLN A 579 23.66 -14.97 -36.99
CA GLN A 579 23.37 -13.97 -35.95
C GLN A 579 22.26 -13.03 -36.38
N ILE A 580 21.39 -12.65 -35.43
CA ILE A 580 20.38 -11.62 -35.68
C ILE A 580 21.10 -10.27 -35.69
N VAL A 581 21.05 -9.57 -36.83
CA VAL A 581 21.63 -8.23 -37.02
C VAL A 581 20.60 -7.12 -36.84
N GLY A 582 19.31 -7.44 -36.88
CA GLY A 582 18.25 -6.50 -36.57
C GLY A 582 16.87 -7.14 -36.44
N VAL A 583 15.93 -6.42 -35.85
CA VAL A 583 14.54 -6.83 -35.66
C VAL A 583 13.59 -5.67 -35.91
N ASP A 584 12.62 -5.89 -36.80
CA ASP A 584 11.48 -5.03 -37.01
C ASP A 584 10.24 -5.59 -36.34
N TYR A 585 9.49 -4.74 -35.65
CA TYR A 585 8.23 -5.08 -35.00
C TYR A 585 7.07 -4.45 -35.75
N PHE A 586 6.06 -5.25 -36.09
CA PHE A 586 4.87 -4.81 -36.79
C PHE A 586 3.62 -5.02 -35.96
N GLY A 587 2.67 -4.10 -36.09
CA GLY A 587 1.39 -4.13 -35.39
C GLY A 587 0.20 -3.80 -36.28
N ARG A 588 -0.96 -4.37 -35.94
CA ARG A 588 -2.25 -4.03 -36.56
C ARG A 588 -3.41 -4.23 -35.61
N SER A 589 -4.53 -3.59 -35.90
CA SER A 589 -5.83 -4.02 -35.35
C SER A 589 -6.29 -5.30 -36.08
N PRO A 590 -7.11 -6.17 -35.44
CA PRO A 590 -7.64 -7.37 -36.08
C PRO A 590 -8.28 -7.06 -37.45
N GLY A 591 -7.77 -7.69 -38.51
CA GLY A 591 -8.24 -7.50 -39.88
C GLY A 591 -7.69 -6.26 -40.63
N GLY A 592 -6.84 -5.44 -40.00
CA GLY A 592 -6.19 -4.28 -40.63
C GLY A 592 -4.84 -4.60 -41.29
N ASP A 593 -4.22 -3.55 -41.84
CA ASP A 593 -2.88 -3.61 -42.44
C ASP A 593 -1.78 -3.58 -41.37
N TRP A 594 -0.69 -4.33 -41.61
CA TRP A 594 0.49 -4.33 -40.76
C TRP A 594 1.28 -3.03 -40.91
N LYS A 595 1.59 -2.39 -39.79
CA LYS A 595 2.42 -1.17 -39.72
C LYS A 595 3.66 -1.41 -38.90
N LEU A 596 4.79 -0.88 -39.34
CA LEU A 596 6.03 -0.89 -38.57
C LEU A 596 5.84 -0.06 -37.29
N LEU A 597 6.13 -0.66 -36.14
CA LEU A 597 6.03 -0.05 -34.82
C LEU A 597 7.39 0.43 -34.32
N ALA A 598 8.41 -0.43 -34.39
CA ALA A 598 9.79 -0.04 -34.13
C ALA A 598 10.79 -0.98 -34.79
N SER A 599 12.00 -0.48 -34.99
CA SER A 599 13.15 -1.21 -35.53
C SER A 599 14.29 -1.19 -34.53
N ARG A 600 15.04 -2.29 -34.45
CA ARG A 600 16.20 -2.43 -33.56
C ARG A 600 17.33 -3.13 -34.27
N GLU A 601 18.47 -2.45 -34.39
CA GLU A 601 19.72 -3.05 -34.86
C GLU A 601 20.45 -3.75 -33.71
N ALA A 602 21.28 -4.74 -34.05
CA ALA A 602 22.14 -5.40 -33.10
C ALA A 602 23.22 -4.44 -32.55
N PRO A 603 23.58 -4.55 -31.27
CA PRO A 603 24.71 -3.80 -30.72
C PRO A 603 26.03 -4.26 -31.35
N ALA A 604 27.08 -3.43 -31.26
CA ALA A 604 28.39 -3.71 -31.86
C ALA A 604 29.01 -5.06 -31.43
N GLU A 605 28.66 -5.56 -30.24
CA GLU A 605 28.98 -6.90 -29.76
C GLU A 605 27.68 -7.66 -29.46
N PRO A 606 27.09 -8.36 -30.45
CA PRO A 606 25.81 -9.03 -30.29
C PRO A 606 25.90 -10.28 -29.40
N ASN A 607 25.06 -10.32 -28.36
CA ASN A 607 24.85 -11.53 -27.56
C ASN A 607 23.82 -12.44 -28.25
N PRO A 608 24.04 -13.77 -28.35
CA PRO A 608 23.04 -14.72 -28.86
C PRO A 608 21.68 -14.70 -28.15
N ARG A 609 21.60 -14.09 -26.96
CA ARG A 609 20.38 -13.90 -26.16
C ARG A 609 19.91 -12.43 -26.09
N GLU A 610 20.40 -11.59 -27.00
CA GLU A 610 19.96 -10.20 -27.09
C GLU A 610 18.43 -10.13 -27.26
N ARG A 611 17.79 -9.18 -26.56
CA ARG A 611 16.33 -9.10 -26.49
C ARG A 611 15.74 -8.21 -27.58
N PHE A 612 16.54 -7.34 -28.20
CA PHE A 612 16.09 -6.43 -29.26
C PHE A 612 14.84 -5.63 -28.86
N ALA A 613 14.81 -5.05 -27.67
CA ALA A 613 13.59 -4.47 -27.11
C ALA A 613 13.17 -3.17 -27.84
N GLY A 614 11.94 -3.16 -28.36
CA GLY A 614 11.29 -2.00 -28.96
C GLY A 614 10.14 -1.46 -28.11
N ARG A 615 9.78 -0.19 -28.33
CA ARG A 615 8.68 0.49 -27.65
C ARG A 615 7.83 1.23 -28.68
N TYR A 616 6.50 1.22 -28.49
CA TYR A 616 5.56 1.95 -29.34
C TYR A 616 4.33 2.41 -28.55
N THR A 617 3.85 3.62 -28.83
CA THR A 617 2.65 4.16 -28.20
C THR A 617 1.49 4.07 -29.18
N PHE A 618 0.44 3.32 -28.82
CA PHE A 618 -0.76 3.19 -29.65
C PHE A 618 -1.68 4.41 -29.48
N ILE A 619 -2.25 4.86 -30.60
CA ILE A 619 -3.10 6.07 -30.69
C ILE A 619 -4.60 5.79 -30.49
N ALA A 620 -5.02 4.53 -30.49
CA ALA A 620 -6.39 4.12 -30.15
C ALA A 620 -6.38 2.93 -29.18
N ALA A 621 -7.33 2.90 -28.25
CA ALA A 621 -7.57 1.70 -27.44
C ALA A 621 -8.11 0.57 -28.34
N GLY A 622 -7.79 -0.67 -28.01
CA GLY A 622 -8.20 -1.83 -28.79
C GLY A 622 -7.25 -3.01 -28.66
N THR A 623 -7.65 -4.14 -29.23
CA THR A 623 -6.76 -5.29 -29.39
C THR A 623 -5.84 -5.05 -30.57
N TYR A 624 -4.56 -5.33 -30.38
CA TYR A 624 -3.53 -5.27 -31.41
C TYR A 624 -2.80 -6.60 -31.52
N GLU A 625 -2.60 -7.03 -32.76
CA GLU A 625 -1.77 -8.16 -33.12
C GLU A 625 -0.35 -7.67 -33.40
N ILE A 626 0.65 -8.35 -32.86
CA ILE A 626 2.06 -7.99 -32.95
C ILE A 626 2.86 -9.17 -33.51
N HIS A 627 3.71 -8.94 -34.50
CA HIS A 627 4.74 -9.90 -34.92
C HIS A 627 6.07 -9.18 -35.14
N ALA A 628 7.15 -9.94 -35.28
CA ALA A 628 8.47 -9.43 -35.61
C ALA A 628 9.06 -10.09 -36.85
N VAL A 629 9.97 -9.40 -37.51
CA VAL A 629 10.86 -9.90 -38.57
C VAL A 629 12.28 -9.72 -38.07
N ALA A 630 13.01 -10.82 -37.88
CA ALA A 630 14.42 -10.82 -37.51
C ALA A 630 15.28 -11.00 -38.76
N TYR A 631 16.23 -10.09 -38.98
CA TYR A 631 17.19 -10.11 -40.07
C TYR A 631 18.48 -10.77 -39.59
N LEU A 632 19.03 -11.68 -40.41
CA LEU A 632 20.27 -12.38 -40.11
C LEU A 632 21.46 -11.78 -40.88
N ASP A 633 22.66 -12.12 -40.43
CA ASP A 633 23.95 -11.72 -41.02
C ASP A 633 24.21 -12.28 -42.43
N ASP A 634 23.41 -13.25 -42.86
CA ASP A 634 23.41 -13.83 -44.22
C ASP A 634 22.30 -13.27 -45.12
N ASP A 635 21.73 -12.11 -44.75
CA ASP A 635 20.60 -11.43 -45.40
C ASP A 635 19.28 -12.23 -45.40
N SER A 636 19.18 -13.35 -44.67
CA SER A 636 17.91 -14.08 -44.54
C SER A 636 17.02 -13.52 -43.43
N GLU A 637 15.70 -13.74 -43.56
CA GLU A 637 14.69 -13.21 -42.65
C GLU A 637 13.90 -14.32 -41.95
N ILE A 638 13.61 -14.11 -40.66
CA ILE A 638 12.74 -14.96 -39.86
C ILE A 638 11.55 -14.16 -39.36
N LYS A 639 10.35 -14.54 -39.82
CA LYS A 639 9.09 -13.97 -39.35
C LYS A 639 8.53 -14.76 -38.17
N THR A 640 8.18 -14.07 -37.08
CA THR A 640 7.61 -14.71 -35.89
C THR A 640 6.12 -15.04 -36.06
N GLY A 641 5.58 -15.87 -35.16
CA GLY A 641 4.13 -15.92 -34.93
C GLY A 641 3.58 -14.60 -34.37
N VAL A 642 2.26 -14.55 -34.12
CA VAL A 642 1.56 -13.35 -33.64
C VAL A 642 1.30 -13.40 -32.13
N ALA A 643 1.60 -12.31 -31.41
CA ALA A 643 1.17 -12.06 -30.04
C ALA A 643 0.03 -11.04 -30.02
N SER A 644 -1.02 -11.27 -29.23
CA SER A 644 -2.16 -10.35 -29.10
C SER A 644 -2.12 -9.60 -27.77
N ILE A 645 -2.14 -8.27 -27.83
CA ILE A 645 -2.20 -7.38 -26.66
C ILE A 645 -3.47 -6.54 -26.71
N THR A 646 -4.04 -6.19 -25.56
CA THR A 646 -5.15 -5.24 -25.47
C THR A 646 -4.63 -3.93 -24.87
N VAL A 647 -4.65 -2.87 -25.66
CA VAL A 647 -4.33 -1.51 -25.22
C VAL A 647 -5.62 -0.89 -24.70
N GLU A 648 -5.69 -0.64 -23.39
CA GLU A 648 -6.90 -0.11 -22.76
C GLU A 648 -7.01 1.43 -22.89
N GLU A 649 -5.88 2.12 -23.04
CA GLU A 649 -5.82 3.59 -23.10
C GLU A 649 -4.81 4.05 -24.16
N ALA A 650 -5.24 4.98 -25.01
CA ALA A 650 -4.40 5.53 -26.05
C ALA A 650 -4.29 7.05 -25.98
N THR A 651 -3.05 7.51 -26.10
CA THR A 651 -2.65 8.91 -26.06
C THR A 651 -2.60 9.46 -27.49
N GLU A 652 -3.63 10.20 -27.88
CA GLU A 652 -3.51 11.52 -28.54
C GLU A 652 -4.88 12.07 -28.97
N ALA A 653 -5.89 11.22 -29.18
CA ALA A 653 -7.23 11.68 -29.55
C ALA A 653 -8.12 12.10 -28.35
N GLY A 654 -7.61 12.06 -27.12
CA GLY A 654 -8.44 11.76 -25.95
C GLY A 654 -8.16 12.48 -24.64
N ILE A 655 -7.36 13.56 -24.57
CA ILE A 655 -7.46 14.47 -23.41
C ILE A 655 -8.83 15.14 -23.51
N ARG A 656 -9.83 14.57 -22.83
CA ARG A 656 -11.21 15.03 -22.92
C ARG A 656 -11.28 16.40 -22.26
N SER A 657 -11.88 17.37 -22.94
CA SER A 657 -11.96 18.78 -22.47
C SER A 657 -12.84 19.01 -21.23
N TYR A 658 -13.18 17.95 -20.50
CA TYR A 658 -14.12 17.97 -19.38
C TYR A 658 -13.65 18.74 -18.16
N PRO A 659 -12.34 18.80 -17.81
CA PRO A 659 -11.85 19.72 -16.78
C PRO A 659 -12.34 21.17 -16.98
N GLN A 660 -12.30 21.65 -18.23
CA GLN A 660 -12.67 23.02 -18.61
C GLN A 660 -14.17 23.27 -18.66
N ASP A 661 -15.01 22.23 -18.56
CA ASP A 661 -16.46 22.39 -18.73
C ASP A 661 -17.10 23.06 -17.53
N ALA A 662 -16.56 22.87 -16.32
CA ALA A 662 -17.04 23.56 -15.12
C ALA A 662 -17.04 25.08 -15.29
N ALA A 663 -16.03 25.65 -15.95
CA ALA A 663 -15.94 27.09 -16.24
C ALA A 663 -16.91 27.55 -17.34
N LYS A 664 -17.42 26.62 -18.17
CA LYS A 664 -18.40 26.89 -19.24
C LYS A 664 -19.84 26.67 -18.78
N ASN A 665 -20.04 25.95 -17.67
CA ASN A 665 -21.36 25.63 -17.15
C ASN A 665 -22.04 26.91 -16.63
N LEU A 666 -23.14 27.26 -17.29
CA LEU A 666 -23.95 28.42 -17.00
C LEU A 666 -25.04 28.13 -15.95
N MET A 667 -25.30 26.87 -15.60
CA MET A 667 -26.31 26.50 -14.59
C MET A 667 -26.14 27.28 -13.28
N PRO A 668 -24.95 27.34 -12.64
CA PRO A 668 -24.76 28.07 -11.38
C PRO A 668 -25.13 29.56 -11.47
N SER A 669 -24.94 30.20 -12.64
CA SER A 669 -25.25 31.61 -12.83
C SER A 669 -26.74 31.93 -12.82
N GLY A 670 -27.58 30.94 -13.14
CA GLY A 670 -29.03 31.04 -13.12
C GLY A 670 -29.65 30.90 -11.73
N GLN A 671 -28.84 30.57 -10.70
CA GLN A 671 -29.28 30.28 -9.34
C GLN A 671 -30.46 29.29 -9.29
N PRO A 672 -30.30 28.08 -9.85
CA PRO A 672 -31.36 27.08 -9.95
C PRO A 672 -31.88 26.62 -8.59
N GLU A 673 -33.21 26.53 -8.48
CA GLU A 673 -33.87 25.61 -7.58
C GLU A 673 -34.02 24.26 -8.27
N VAL A 674 -33.55 23.19 -7.63
CA VAL A 674 -33.57 21.83 -8.20
C VAL A 674 -34.52 20.95 -7.40
N GLN A 675 -35.51 20.38 -8.08
CA GLN A 675 -36.44 19.40 -7.54
C GLN A 675 -36.23 18.06 -8.25
N VAL A 676 -36.36 16.97 -7.51
CA VAL A 676 -36.23 15.60 -8.02
C VAL A 676 -37.41 14.78 -7.53
N SER A 677 -37.86 13.81 -8.33
CA SER A 677 -38.98 12.92 -7.97
C SER A 677 -38.69 12.10 -6.71
N SER A 678 -37.45 11.65 -6.53
CA SER A 678 -37.00 10.84 -5.40
C SER A 678 -35.48 10.91 -5.22
N GLY A 679 -34.96 10.26 -4.18
CA GLY A 679 -33.53 10.30 -3.83
C GLY A 679 -33.13 11.56 -3.06
N GLY A 680 -31.85 11.67 -2.71
CA GLY A 680 -31.30 12.78 -1.94
C GLY A 680 -30.23 13.56 -2.72
N GLY A 681 -29.92 14.77 -2.24
CA GLY A 681 -28.84 15.60 -2.79
C GLY A 681 -29.06 16.14 -4.21
N PRO A 682 -30.23 16.72 -4.56
CA PRO A 682 -30.49 17.24 -5.91
C PRO A 682 -29.50 18.33 -6.36
N ARG A 683 -28.93 19.09 -5.42
CA ARG A 683 -27.89 20.09 -5.71
C ARG A 683 -26.59 19.49 -6.28
N ASN A 684 -26.36 18.20 -6.11
CA ASN A 684 -25.19 17.54 -6.68
C ASN A 684 -25.19 17.57 -8.20
N LEU A 685 -26.35 17.76 -8.85
CA LEU A 685 -26.46 17.83 -10.32
C LEU A 685 -25.85 19.10 -10.93
N ILE A 686 -25.48 20.08 -10.11
CA ILE A 686 -25.11 21.44 -10.52
C ILE A 686 -23.94 22.00 -9.69
N ASP A 687 -23.23 21.16 -8.94
CA ASP A 687 -22.14 21.59 -8.05
C ASP A 687 -20.76 21.59 -8.74
N ASN A 688 -20.71 21.30 -10.05
CA ASN A 688 -19.49 21.18 -10.85
C ASN A 688 -18.51 20.11 -10.32
N LYS A 689 -19.01 19.04 -9.70
CA LYS A 689 -18.18 17.98 -9.12
C LYS A 689 -18.59 16.61 -9.65
N MET A 690 -17.64 15.94 -10.30
CA MET A 690 -17.87 14.58 -10.81
C MET A 690 -17.88 13.50 -9.71
N VAL A 691 -17.41 13.83 -8.50
CA VAL A 691 -17.41 12.91 -7.35
C VAL A 691 -18.79 12.77 -6.71
N THR A 692 -19.61 13.81 -6.79
CA THR A 692 -20.99 13.83 -6.31
C THR A 692 -21.93 13.45 -7.45
N GLY A 693 -23.20 13.24 -7.10
CA GLY A 693 -24.25 13.01 -8.09
C GLY A 693 -25.58 12.75 -7.42
N TRP A 694 -26.62 12.72 -8.24
CA TRP A 694 -27.96 12.32 -7.83
C TRP A 694 -28.32 11.00 -8.51
N THR A 695 -28.99 10.14 -7.76
CA THR A 695 -29.70 8.97 -8.30
C THR A 695 -31.08 8.89 -7.68
N CYS A 696 -32.08 8.56 -8.48
CA CYS A 696 -33.43 8.30 -8.00
C CYS A 696 -33.48 7.07 -7.08
N ALA A 697 -34.58 6.93 -6.31
CA ALA A 697 -34.87 5.70 -5.60
C ALA A 697 -35.05 4.54 -6.60
N GLY A 698 -34.66 3.33 -6.19
CA GLY A 698 -34.69 2.17 -7.08
C GLY A 698 -36.10 1.76 -7.55
N ASN A 699 -37.14 2.18 -6.83
CA ASN A 699 -38.54 1.93 -7.15
C ASN A 699 -39.25 3.12 -7.81
N ASP A 700 -38.52 4.16 -8.23
CA ASP A 700 -39.10 5.33 -8.87
C ASP A 700 -39.44 5.03 -10.34
N ALA A 701 -40.73 4.84 -10.61
CA ALA A 701 -41.24 4.51 -11.93
C ALA A 701 -41.17 5.68 -12.93
N THR A 702 -41.04 6.92 -12.44
CA THR A 702 -40.99 8.12 -13.27
C THR A 702 -39.93 9.08 -12.75
N PRO A 703 -38.62 8.73 -12.87
CA PRO A 703 -37.56 9.59 -12.34
C PRO A 703 -37.51 10.91 -13.09
N THR A 704 -37.73 12.02 -12.38
CA THR A 704 -37.70 13.37 -12.95
C THR A 704 -36.78 14.31 -12.19
N ILE A 705 -36.19 15.24 -12.93
CA ILE A 705 -35.38 16.36 -12.44
C ILE A 705 -35.99 17.64 -13.01
N GLU A 706 -36.25 18.61 -12.16
CA GLU A 706 -36.79 19.92 -12.53
C GLU A 706 -35.86 21.02 -12.01
N PHE A 707 -35.52 21.96 -12.90
CA PHE A 707 -34.73 23.15 -12.59
C PHE A 707 -35.61 24.39 -12.84
N ASP A 708 -35.74 25.24 -11.82
CA ASP A 708 -36.28 26.59 -11.95
C ASP A 708 -35.16 27.61 -11.72
N LEU A 709 -34.73 28.27 -12.81
CA LEU A 709 -33.68 29.27 -12.78
C LEU A 709 -34.27 30.61 -12.37
N GLN A 710 -33.83 31.13 -11.22
CA GLN A 710 -34.20 32.46 -10.74
C GLN A 710 -33.79 33.56 -11.75
N ARG A 711 -32.74 33.30 -12.53
CA ARG A 711 -32.30 34.16 -13.65
C ARG A 711 -32.23 33.32 -14.93
N PRO A 712 -32.94 33.71 -16.01
CA PRO A 712 -32.84 33.01 -17.27
C PRO A 712 -31.40 32.99 -17.80
N VAL A 713 -31.00 31.85 -18.38
CA VAL A 713 -29.67 31.62 -18.92
C VAL A 713 -29.77 31.32 -20.40
N THR A 714 -28.98 32.01 -21.23
CA THR A 714 -28.93 31.72 -22.67
C THR A 714 -27.92 30.61 -22.97
N ALA A 715 -28.43 29.45 -23.42
CA ALA A 715 -27.63 28.26 -23.72
C ALA A 715 -27.88 27.79 -25.17
N ASP A 716 -26.89 27.15 -25.79
CA ASP A 716 -27.01 26.51 -27.11
C ASP A 716 -26.88 24.98 -27.03
N LYS A 717 -26.58 24.43 -25.85
CA LYS A 717 -26.52 22.99 -25.61
C LYS A 717 -26.69 22.63 -24.13
N LEU A 718 -27.18 21.41 -23.90
CA LEU A 718 -27.23 20.71 -22.62
C LEU A 718 -26.22 19.57 -22.63
N LEU A 719 -25.54 19.34 -21.51
CA LEU A 719 -24.66 18.18 -21.34
C LEU A 719 -25.15 17.32 -20.18
N PHE A 720 -25.04 16.01 -20.35
CA PHE A 720 -25.42 15.01 -19.36
C PHE A 720 -24.18 14.18 -19.00
N THR A 721 -23.82 14.18 -17.72
CA THR A 721 -22.75 13.34 -17.18
C THR A 721 -23.34 12.24 -16.31
N HIS A 722 -23.08 10.98 -16.66
CA HIS A 722 -23.58 9.83 -15.90
C HIS A 722 -23.26 9.93 -14.41
N ALA A 723 -24.15 9.42 -13.56
CA ALA A 723 -23.78 9.14 -12.19
C ALA A 723 -22.71 8.03 -12.17
N ARG A 724 -21.84 8.06 -11.15
CA ARG A 724 -20.83 7.02 -10.92
C ARG A 724 -19.85 6.90 -12.11
N THR A 725 -19.09 7.94 -12.39
CA THR A 725 -18.22 8.04 -13.58
C THR A 725 -16.92 7.21 -13.51
N ARG A 726 -16.76 6.35 -12.50
CA ARG A 726 -15.53 5.59 -12.29
C ARG A 726 -15.63 4.19 -12.87
N PRO A 727 -14.57 3.65 -13.50
CA PRO A 727 -14.53 2.26 -13.97
C PRO A 727 -14.94 1.25 -12.90
N ILE A 728 -14.46 1.43 -11.68
CA ILE A 728 -14.71 0.52 -10.56
C ILE A 728 -16.18 0.48 -10.11
N GLN A 729 -16.99 1.46 -10.51
CA GLN A 729 -18.41 1.55 -10.18
C GLN A 729 -19.32 0.99 -11.28
N GLN A 730 -18.77 0.50 -12.40
CA GLN A 730 -19.61 0.10 -13.54
C GLN A 730 -20.21 -1.30 -13.40
N ASN A 731 -19.61 -2.16 -12.58
CA ASN A 731 -20.13 -3.49 -12.36
C ASN A 731 -21.43 -3.40 -11.56
N ASN A 732 -22.51 -3.97 -12.10
CA ASN A 732 -23.84 -4.06 -11.49
C ASN A 732 -24.61 -2.74 -11.30
N ASN A 733 -24.16 -1.64 -11.90
CA ASN A 733 -24.86 -0.36 -11.84
C ASN A 733 -25.47 -0.02 -13.20
N PRO A 734 -26.79 0.21 -13.29
CA PRO A 734 -27.44 0.56 -14.54
C PRO A 734 -27.16 2.01 -14.93
N ARG A 735 -27.31 2.29 -16.23
CA ARG A 735 -27.01 3.60 -16.83
C ARG A 735 -28.17 4.09 -17.67
N VAL A 736 -28.39 5.40 -17.67
CA VAL A 736 -29.43 6.04 -18.49
C VAL A 736 -29.04 5.93 -19.96
N THR A 737 -30.01 5.64 -20.83
CA THR A 737 -29.79 5.59 -22.29
C THR A 737 -30.70 6.52 -23.07
N LYS A 738 -31.76 7.02 -22.42
CA LYS A 738 -32.66 8.00 -23.00
C LYS A 738 -33.32 8.85 -21.94
N VAL A 739 -33.45 10.14 -22.23
CA VAL A 739 -34.21 11.10 -21.42
C VAL A 739 -35.19 11.87 -22.28
N ARG A 740 -36.22 12.42 -21.65
CA ARG A 740 -37.13 13.39 -22.23
C ARG A 740 -36.89 14.75 -21.60
N VAL A 741 -36.75 15.79 -22.41
CA VAL A 741 -36.39 17.14 -21.96
C VAL A 741 -37.47 18.15 -22.36
N TRP A 742 -37.91 18.98 -21.41
CA TRP A 742 -38.79 20.13 -21.63
C TRP A 742 -38.06 21.42 -21.29
N ILE A 743 -38.12 22.42 -22.18
CA ILE A 743 -37.46 23.71 -22.03
C ILE A 743 -38.51 24.81 -22.13
N ASP A 744 -38.90 25.43 -21.01
CA ASP A 744 -39.90 26.50 -20.86
C ASP A 744 -41.32 26.22 -21.42
N ARG A 745 -41.51 25.18 -22.21
CA ARG A 745 -42.73 24.83 -22.95
C ARG A 745 -43.07 23.35 -22.78
N GLU A 746 -44.29 22.95 -23.16
CA GLU A 746 -44.78 21.58 -23.00
C GLU A 746 -44.29 20.59 -24.06
N ASP A 747 -43.79 21.05 -25.21
CA ASP A 747 -43.27 20.18 -26.28
C ASP A 747 -41.92 19.56 -25.87
N PRO A 748 -41.86 18.24 -25.61
CA PRO A 748 -40.63 17.60 -25.18
C PRO A 748 -39.74 17.19 -26.34
N ILE A 749 -38.45 17.01 -26.03
CA ILE A 749 -37.47 16.42 -26.93
C ILE A 749 -36.92 15.14 -26.28
N ASP A 750 -37.00 14.02 -27.00
CA ASP A 750 -36.34 12.77 -26.60
C ASP A 750 -34.87 12.84 -27.01
N VAL A 751 -33.98 12.60 -26.04
CA VAL A 751 -32.53 12.69 -26.20
C VAL A 751 -31.92 11.33 -25.90
N ALA A 752 -31.17 10.78 -26.85
CA ALA A 752 -30.34 9.60 -26.61
C ALA A 752 -29.15 9.97 -25.73
N ILE A 753 -28.89 9.15 -24.73
CA ILE A 753 -27.74 9.28 -23.83
C ILE A 753 -26.78 8.14 -24.16
N ASP A 754 -25.54 8.50 -24.50
CA ASP A 754 -24.46 7.55 -24.74
C ASP A 754 -24.23 6.72 -23.46
N PRO A 755 -24.34 5.38 -23.51
CA PRO A 755 -24.11 4.53 -22.34
C PRO A 755 -22.64 4.47 -21.88
N ASP A 756 -21.68 5.05 -22.62
CA ASP A 756 -20.29 5.17 -22.16
C ASP A 756 -20.19 6.17 -21.01
N TYR A 757 -20.00 5.65 -19.80
CA TYR A 757 -19.81 6.39 -18.55
C TYR A 757 -18.60 7.33 -18.55
N ARG A 758 -17.67 7.18 -19.50
CA ARG A 758 -16.53 8.08 -19.67
C ARG A 758 -16.85 9.26 -20.56
N THR A 759 -18.02 9.35 -21.15
CA THR A 759 -18.41 10.45 -22.04
C THR A 759 -19.53 11.29 -21.45
N LYS A 760 -19.58 12.55 -21.87
CA LYS A 760 -20.74 13.43 -21.67
C LYS A 760 -21.61 13.40 -22.92
N SER A 761 -22.90 13.09 -22.75
CA SER A 761 -23.88 13.19 -23.84
C SER A 761 -24.25 14.65 -24.06
N VAL A 762 -24.34 15.09 -25.32
CA VAL A 762 -24.59 16.49 -25.67
C VAL A 762 -25.87 16.62 -26.49
N MET A 763 -26.84 17.37 -25.96
CA MET A 763 -28.02 17.81 -26.69
C MET A 763 -27.78 19.24 -27.19
N ARG A 764 -27.75 19.43 -28.52
CA ARG A 764 -27.63 20.77 -29.11
C ARG A 764 -29.01 21.35 -29.37
N LEU A 765 -29.17 22.63 -29.06
CA LEU A 765 -30.37 23.38 -29.39
C LEU A 765 -30.24 23.93 -30.82
N PRO A 766 -31.34 24.01 -31.59
CA PRO A 766 -31.31 24.58 -32.93
C PRO A 766 -30.78 26.03 -32.96
N GLU A 767 -31.05 26.78 -31.90
CA GLU A 767 -30.59 28.14 -31.69
C GLU A 767 -30.32 28.40 -30.19
N ALA A 768 -29.53 29.44 -29.92
CA ALA A 768 -29.25 29.85 -28.55
C ALA A 768 -30.54 30.32 -27.88
N THR A 769 -30.99 29.58 -26.87
CA THR A 769 -32.30 29.73 -26.23
C THR A 769 -32.14 30.28 -24.82
N SER A 770 -32.96 31.26 -24.45
CA SER A 770 -33.06 31.73 -23.07
C SER A 770 -33.91 30.74 -22.26
N ILE A 771 -33.29 30.04 -21.32
CA ILE A 771 -33.91 28.99 -20.52
C ILE A 771 -34.23 29.52 -19.13
N ARG A 772 -35.47 29.38 -18.67
CA ARG A 772 -35.85 29.61 -17.26
C ARG A 772 -36.22 28.32 -16.53
N LYS A 773 -36.97 27.43 -17.17
CA LYS A 773 -37.41 26.15 -16.63
C LYS A 773 -36.92 25.00 -17.50
N LEU A 774 -36.37 23.98 -16.85
CA LEU A 774 -35.90 22.76 -17.49
C LEU A 774 -36.45 21.57 -16.73
N LYS A 775 -37.15 20.66 -17.40
CA LYS A 775 -37.58 19.37 -16.84
C LYS A 775 -36.95 18.24 -17.63
N ILE A 776 -36.48 17.23 -16.94
CA ILE A 776 -35.85 16.03 -17.50
C ILE A 776 -36.51 14.81 -16.89
N GLN A 777 -36.93 13.86 -17.71
CA GLN A 777 -37.44 12.56 -17.27
C GLN A 777 -36.57 11.43 -17.83
N ILE A 778 -36.18 10.48 -16.99
CA ILE A 778 -35.45 9.28 -17.43
C ILE A 778 -36.46 8.30 -18.04
N LEU A 779 -36.20 7.86 -19.28
CA LEU A 779 -37.11 6.97 -20.03
C LEU A 779 -36.58 5.55 -20.15
N GLU A 780 -35.29 5.40 -20.46
CA GLU A 780 -34.69 4.10 -20.79
C GLU A 780 -33.32 3.97 -20.11
N ALA A 781 -32.95 2.73 -19.77
CA ALA A 781 -31.69 2.39 -19.14
C ALA A 781 -31.12 1.09 -19.70
N THR A 782 -29.81 0.91 -19.55
CA THR A 782 -29.11 -0.36 -19.80
C THR A 782 -28.55 -0.94 -18.50
N GLY A 783 -28.47 -2.27 -18.42
CA GLY A 783 -28.05 -2.98 -17.20
C GLY A 783 -29.08 -2.93 -16.07
N GLY A 784 -30.33 -2.56 -16.35
CA GLY A 784 -31.45 -2.45 -15.42
C GLY A 784 -32.67 -1.81 -16.08
N GLU A 785 -33.75 -1.60 -15.33
CA GLU A 785 -35.01 -1.01 -15.81
C GLU A 785 -35.39 0.21 -14.97
N VAL A 786 -36.02 1.21 -15.60
CA VAL A 786 -36.63 2.35 -14.91
C VAL A 786 -37.72 1.84 -13.95
N GLY A 787 -37.75 2.35 -12.72
CA GLY A 787 -38.64 1.84 -11.66
C GLY A 787 -38.16 0.57 -10.96
N LYS A 788 -37.01 0.01 -11.35
CA LYS A 788 -36.41 -1.15 -10.67
C LYS A 788 -34.93 -0.97 -10.33
N ALA A 789 -34.35 0.19 -10.64
CA ALA A 789 -32.98 0.51 -10.26
C ALA A 789 -32.73 2.01 -10.07
N ALA A 790 -31.71 2.32 -9.27
CA ALA A 790 -31.28 3.69 -9.04
C ALA A 790 -30.47 4.22 -10.24
N LEU A 791 -31.00 5.27 -10.88
CA LEU A 791 -30.49 5.89 -12.09
C LEU A 791 -30.30 7.39 -11.87
N GLY A 792 -29.37 8.02 -12.57
CA GLY A 792 -29.21 9.46 -12.51
C GLY A 792 -27.91 9.96 -13.10
N PHE A 793 -27.53 11.17 -12.70
CA PHE A 793 -26.45 11.94 -13.30
C PHE A 793 -25.56 12.53 -12.20
N SER A 794 -24.26 12.64 -12.50
CA SER A 794 -23.35 13.43 -11.67
C SER A 794 -23.53 14.92 -11.94
N GLU A 795 -23.79 15.31 -13.19
CA GLU A 795 -23.92 16.73 -13.57
C GLU A 795 -24.88 16.88 -14.75
N ILE A 796 -25.67 17.97 -14.74
CA ILE A 796 -26.41 18.50 -15.89
C ILE A 796 -25.95 19.93 -16.14
N GLU A 797 -25.39 20.18 -17.32
CA GLU A 797 -24.81 21.48 -17.64
C GLU A 797 -25.63 22.23 -18.70
N LEU A 798 -25.68 23.55 -18.56
CA LEU A 798 -26.07 24.45 -19.64
C LEU A 798 -24.82 25.15 -20.15
N GLN A 799 -24.55 25.09 -21.45
CA GLN A 799 -23.45 25.86 -22.04
C GLN A 799 -24.00 26.74 -23.18
N GLY A 800 -23.42 27.93 -23.32
CA GLY A 800 -23.84 28.92 -24.32
C GLY A 800 -22.81 29.12 -25.43
N PRO A 801 -23.17 29.92 -26.46
CA PRO A 801 -22.28 30.21 -27.57
C PRO A 801 -21.00 30.89 -27.07
N ARG A 802 -19.84 30.45 -27.59
CA ARG A 802 -18.55 31.08 -27.28
C ARG A 802 -18.63 32.58 -27.56
N LYS A 803 -18.56 33.42 -26.53
CA LYS A 803 -18.36 34.87 -26.73
C LYS A 803 -17.10 35.04 -27.57
N ARG A 804 -17.22 35.56 -28.80
CA ARG A 804 -16.05 36.04 -29.57
C ARG A 804 -15.33 37.04 -28.66
N ARG A 805 -14.11 36.72 -28.21
CA ARG A 805 -13.24 37.71 -27.57
C ARG A 805 -13.09 38.86 -28.57
N GLY A 806 -13.75 39.98 -28.31
CA GLY A 806 -13.46 41.21 -29.02
C GLY A 806 -11.99 41.51 -28.80
N ARG A 807 -11.22 41.67 -29.88
CA ARG A 807 -9.87 42.24 -29.81
C ARG A 807 -9.98 43.56 -29.04
N ARG A 808 -9.40 43.61 -27.85
CA ARG A 808 -9.01 44.84 -27.18
C ARG A 808 -7.50 44.92 -27.25
#